data_AF-A0A920V615-F1
#
_entry.id   AF-A0A920V615-F1
#
_cell.length_a   1.000
_cell.length_b   1.000
_cell.length_c   1.000
_cell.angle_alpha   90.00
_cell.angle_beta   90.00
_cell.angle_gamma   90.00
#
_symmetry.space_group_name_H-M   'P 1'
#
loop_
_entity.id
_entity.type
_entity.pdbx_description
1 polymer ?
#
loop_
_entity_poly.entity_id
_entity_poly.type
_entity_poly.pdbx_seq_one_letter_code
_entity_poly.pdbx_strand_id
1 'polypeptide(L)'
;MKPKGEVLALVCLLFSTAVFGVDIDYEIEAAKENANKIKNTDVFNAFISFADDSYIENQIGNMLDKDLNPIPIAIKDNIDVRGLANTAGSIALKNNTPSNDAHLITRLKRGGYYVIGKTNLSEWANFRSYESVSGWSSIGGQTQNPFGENRNPCGSSSGSAVAVAAGLVPIAIGTETNGSISCPASVNGVVGIKPTVGLVSRSGIIPISKTQDTAGPMAKTVKQAARVLEYMSGYDPKDRRTSTIPADFNFQFAQNLNGLSLQSKRIGLLSSGSEDSEGNKLLSKATEILGKLGADVIPISETKEYPGEEELFVLLFEFREGINKYLRKANSDLQNLNQLIAFNNEYRDLAMEHFGQEIFIESAETLGQRSKYMRSVELTTKESRNYIDNLLSKYNLNALVGLTRGPAWLINYNGGDEQAIENQRSWGNGGFAAMSGYPHITIPFGLVDGLPVGISFISTAWDDKSIIEMAYAFEQENGFNELHQSPSESETEQRLQKMLSSSRPIDAGKSLWTDELTWMEVRDLIENGYTQVIVPTGGIEQNGPFLSTGKHNVILQAACPEIAKKLGNTLCAPIIKFVPEGNIEPPSGAMLFPGSISLRAETYHMLLDDIASSLKQSGFKNIIFIGDSGGNQKGMEIVAKKLNQRWSGSGVLAHYIPEYYNPGWEETERFTKEVLGVEETSNDGHHDDIWVTAMMMVTDPEQVRHQQRIDAGLASINGVDITPIDETTELGRKMLEFRAEFTADAILKAIQSSKQ
;
A
#
# COMPACT_ATOMS: atom_id res chain seq x y z
N MET A 1 -64.70 -11.34 -40.30
CA MET A 1 -63.55 -12.22 -40.62
C MET A 1 -62.26 -11.46 -40.33
N LYS A 2 -61.37 -12.02 -39.50
CA LYS A 2 -59.92 -11.71 -39.48
C LYS A 2 -59.24 -12.55 -40.59
N PRO A 3 -58.06 -12.18 -41.17
CA PRO A 3 -56.76 -12.25 -40.45
C PRO A 3 -55.61 -11.28 -40.85
N LYS A 4 -54.64 -11.12 -39.89
CA LYS A 4 -53.14 -10.98 -39.92
C LYS A 4 -52.46 -9.89 -40.82
N GLY A 5 -51.39 -9.14 -40.47
CA GLY A 5 -50.39 -9.04 -39.36
C GLY A 5 -49.61 -7.69 -39.45
N GLU A 6 -49.08 -7.10 -38.37
CA GLU A 6 -47.64 -7.02 -37.92
C GLU A 6 -46.65 -6.43 -38.96
N VAL A 7 -45.68 -5.50 -38.74
CA VAL A 7 -44.90 -5.07 -37.55
C VAL A 7 -44.01 -3.83 -37.91
N LEU A 8 -43.64 -3.05 -36.86
CA LEU A 8 -42.53 -2.09 -36.61
C LEU A 8 -42.06 -1.02 -37.63
N ALA A 9 -42.03 0.22 -37.13
CA ALA A 9 -41.13 1.29 -37.54
C ALA A 9 -39.86 1.28 -36.66
N LEU A 10 -38.70 1.03 -37.25
CA LEU A 10 -37.39 1.40 -36.73
C LEU A 10 -36.39 1.44 -37.90
N VAL A 11 -35.36 2.27 -37.75
CA VAL A 11 -34.14 2.36 -38.57
C VAL A 11 -34.25 3.27 -39.80
N CYS A 12 -33.77 4.51 -39.65
CA CYS A 12 -32.84 5.17 -40.59
C CYS A 12 -32.45 6.55 -40.05
N LEU A 13 -31.45 6.57 -39.15
CA LEU A 13 -30.62 7.75 -38.91
C LEU A 13 -29.19 7.28 -38.65
N LEU A 14 -28.61 6.67 -39.69
CA LEU A 14 -27.18 6.60 -39.90
C LEU A 14 -26.85 7.69 -40.92
N PHE A 15 -26.31 8.82 -40.45
CA PHE A 15 -25.42 9.65 -41.25
C PHE A 15 -24.22 10.02 -40.38
N SER A 16 -23.16 9.26 -40.61
CA SER A 16 -21.78 9.60 -40.29
C SER A 16 -21.47 11.02 -40.77
N THR A 17 -21.01 11.88 -39.86
CA THR A 17 -20.10 12.97 -40.22
C THR A 17 -18.85 12.83 -39.39
N ALA A 18 -17.83 12.23 -40.00
CA ALA A 18 -16.48 12.24 -39.48
C ALA A 18 -15.84 13.59 -39.81
N VAL A 19 -15.64 14.41 -38.78
CA VAL A 19 -14.57 15.42 -38.72
C VAL A 19 -13.99 15.34 -37.30
N PHE A 20 -12.96 14.49 -37.12
CA PHE A 20 -12.18 14.28 -35.89
C PHE A 20 -12.99 14.08 -34.58
N GLY A 21 -14.04 13.24 -34.63
CA GLY A 21 -14.95 13.01 -33.50
C GLY A 21 -14.53 11.82 -32.64
N VAL A 22 -14.44 12.06 -31.33
CA VAL A 22 -14.23 11.08 -30.26
C VAL A 22 -15.31 9.99 -30.32
N ASP A 23 -14.92 8.71 -30.19
CA ASP A 23 -15.87 7.61 -30.06
C ASP A 23 -16.47 7.64 -28.64
N ILE A 24 -17.74 8.10 -28.55
CA ILE A 24 -18.44 8.33 -27.28
C ILE A 24 -18.56 7.04 -26.48
N ASP A 25 -18.85 5.92 -27.14
CA ASP A 25 -18.99 4.62 -26.47
C ASP A 25 -17.64 4.16 -25.92
N TYR A 26 -16.56 4.39 -26.68
CA TYR A 26 -15.19 4.10 -26.22
C TYR A 26 -14.79 4.89 -24.96
N GLU A 27 -15.06 6.20 -24.92
CA GLU A 27 -14.73 7.03 -23.74
C GLU A 27 -15.54 6.63 -22.50
N ILE A 28 -16.82 6.27 -22.69
CA ILE A 28 -17.68 5.79 -21.61
C ILE A 28 -17.12 4.49 -21.04
N GLU A 29 -16.78 3.52 -21.89
CA GLU A 29 -16.23 2.24 -21.44
C GLU A 29 -14.84 2.41 -20.80
N ALA A 30 -13.96 3.24 -21.37
CA ALA A 30 -12.66 3.54 -20.76
C ALA A 30 -12.79 4.17 -19.35
N ALA A 31 -13.80 5.03 -19.16
CA ALA A 31 -14.07 5.61 -17.85
C ALA A 31 -14.63 4.61 -16.85
N LYS A 32 -15.51 3.69 -17.27
CA LYS A 32 -16.00 2.58 -16.43
C LYS A 32 -14.87 1.63 -16.06
N GLU A 33 -14.01 1.27 -17.00
CA GLU A 33 -12.81 0.48 -16.74
C GLU A 33 -11.89 1.17 -15.73
N ASN A 34 -11.67 2.48 -15.89
CA ASN A 34 -10.87 3.26 -14.95
C ASN A 34 -11.50 3.30 -13.55
N ALA A 35 -12.83 3.50 -13.44
CA ALA A 35 -13.53 3.47 -12.16
C ALA A 35 -13.43 2.09 -11.46
N ASN A 36 -13.59 1.00 -12.23
CA ASN A 36 -13.41 -0.36 -11.73
C ASN A 36 -11.96 -0.63 -11.31
N LYS A 37 -10.98 -0.14 -12.06
CA LYS A 37 -9.57 -0.22 -11.69
C LYS A 37 -9.33 0.48 -10.37
N ILE A 38 -9.78 1.74 -10.22
CA ILE A 38 -9.66 2.51 -8.98
C ILE A 38 -10.25 1.74 -7.80
N LYS A 39 -11.48 1.24 -7.95
CA LYS A 39 -12.18 0.45 -6.93
C LYS A 39 -11.39 -0.80 -6.51
N ASN A 40 -10.75 -1.49 -7.46
CA ASN A 40 -9.96 -2.69 -7.19
C ASN A 40 -8.55 -2.39 -6.64
N THR A 41 -8.05 -1.17 -6.84
CA THR A 41 -6.72 -0.74 -6.39
C THR A 41 -6.73 0.11 -5.12
N ASP A 42 -7.89 0.50 -4.60
CA ASP A 42 -8.01 1.23 -3.34
C ASP A 42 -7.80 0.32 -2.13
N VAL A 43 -6.54 -0.04 -1.89
CA VAL A 43 -6.10 -0.79 -0.71
C VAL A 43 -5.92 0.09 0.54
N PHE A 44 -6.06 1.40 0.38
CA PHE A 44 -5.87 2.40 1.45
C PHE A 44 -7.18 2.84 2.09
N ASN A 45 -8.31 2.33 1.60
CA ASN A 45 -9.63 2.66 2.09
C ASN A 45 -9.94 4.17 1.98
N ALA A 46 -9.52 4.75 0.85
CA ALA A 46 -9.68 6.17 0.55
C ALA A 46 -11.12 6.52 0.14
N PHE A 47 -11.85 5.59 -0.46
CA PHE A 47 -13.24 5.74 -0.86
C PHE A 47 -14.20 5.07 0.13
N ILE A 48 -15.25 5.80 0.50
CA ILE A 48 -16.36 5.27 1.31
C ILE A 48 -17.51 4.76 0.44
N SER A 49 -17.64 5.27 -0.79
CA SER A 49 -18.58 4.76 -1.78
C SER A 49 -18.13 5.13 -3.19
N PHE A 50 -18.53 4.30 -4.16
CA PHE A 50 -18.33 4.54 -5.59
C PHE A 50 -19.66 4.83 -6.26
N ALA A 51 -19.63 5.65 -7.30
CA ALA A 51 -20.75 5.78 -8.22
C ALA A 51 -20.94 4.48 -9.01
N ASP A 52 -22.18 4.13 -9.32
CA ASP A 52 -22.48 3.00 -10.21
C ASP A 52 -22.20 3.35 -11.68
N ASP A 53 -22.05 2.31 -12.51
CA ASP A 53 -21.71 2.46 -13.93
C ASP A 53 -22.74 3.32 -14.68
N SER A 54 -24.03 3.22 -14.32
CA SER A 54 -25.09 3.99 -14.95
C SER A 54 -24.98 5.48 -14.61
N TYR A 55 -24.56 5.80 -13.40
CA TYR A 55 -24.30 7.15 -12.96
C TYR A 55 -23.12 7.77 -13.71
N ILE A 56 -22.03 7.01 -13.85
CA ILE A 56 -20.82 7.43 -14.58
C ILE A 56 -21.15 7.66 -16.06
N GLU A 57 -21.81 6.69 -16.69
CA GLU A 57 -22.24 6.76 -18.09
C GLU A 57 -23.10 8.00 -18.35
N ASN A 58 -24.11 8.25 -17.51
CA ASN A 58 -24.96 9.43 -17.64
C ASN A 58 -24.18 10.75 -17.48
N GLN A 59 -23.19 10.83 -16.59
CA GLN A 59 -22.40 12.06 -16.45
C GLN A 59 -21.52 12.32 -17.67
N ILE A 60 -20.84 11.27 -18.15
CA ILE A 60 -19.90 11.37 -19.26
C ILE A 60 -20.63 11.66 -20.56
N GLY A 61 -21.73 10.95 -20.86
CA GLY A 61 -22.55 11.25 -22.05
C GLY A 61 -22.99 12.71 -22.07
N ASN A 62 -23.48 13.24 -20.95
CA ASN A 62 -23.87 14.65 -20.83
C ASN A 62 -22.72 15.66 -20.99
N MET A 63 -21.47 15.25 -20.76
CA MET A 63 -20.28 16.09 -20.93
C MET A 63 -19.78 16.05 -22.37
N LEU A 64 -19.74 14.86 -22.97
CA LEU A 64 -19.36 14.67 -24.37
C LEU A 64 -20.36 15.36 -25.31
N ASP A 65 -21.65 15.32 -25.01
CA ASP A 65 -22.71 16.08 -25.71
C ASP A 65 -22.49 17.60 -25.71
N LYS A 66 -21.60 18.10 -24.84
CA LYS A 66 -21.26 19.53 -24.69
C LYS A 66 -19.81 19.82 -25.08
N ASP A 67 -19.15 18.90 -25.76
CA ASP A 67 -17.74 18.99 -26.17
C ASP A 67 -16.78 19.23 -24.98
N LEU A 68 -17.10 18.69 -23.80
CA LEU A 68 -16.25 18.76 -22.62
C LEU A 68 -15.40 17.49 -22.49
N ASN A 69 -14.12 17.66 -22.15
CA ASN A 69 -13.24 16.53 -21.79
C ASN A 69 -13.57 16.03 -20.38
N PRO A 70 -14.03 14.77 -20.19
CA PRO A 70 -14.39 14.24 -18.89
C PRO A 70 -13.17 14.02 -17.98
N ILE A 71 -13.18 14.58 -16.78
CA ILE A 71 -12.10 14.43 -15.79
C ILE A 71 -12.66 13.81 -14.51
N PRO A 72 -12.16 12.64 -14.06
CA PRO A 72 -12.64 12.01 -12.83
C PRO A 72 -12.20 12.79 -11.60
N ILE A 73 -13.12 13.02 -10.67
CA ILE A 73 -12.85 13.61 -9.37
C ILE A 73 -13.47 12.80 -8.23
N ALA A 74 -12.82 12.85 -7.08
CA ALA A 74 -13.32 12.27 -5.84
C ALA A 74 -13.79 13.37 -4.88
N ILE A 75 -14.89 13.14 -4.16
CA ILE A 75 -15.55 14.17 -3.34
C ILE A 75 -15.61 13.73 -1.89
N LYS A 76 -15.13 14.53 -0.94
CA LYS A 76 -15.28 14.23 0.49
C LYS A 76 -16.73 13.95 0.87
N ASP A 77 -16.95 12.93 1.70
CA ASP A 77 -18.29 12.48 2.07
C ASP A 77 -19.01 13.37 3.11
N ASN A 78 -18.78 14.67 3.07
CA ASN A 78 -19.61 15.67 3.71
C ASN A 78 -20.21 16.66 2.70
N ILE A 79 -19.98 16.46 1.39
CA ILE A 79 -20.48 17.29 0.29
C ILE A 79 -21.60 16.55 -0.44
N ASP A 80 -22.72 17.26 -0.64
CA ASP A 80 -23.88 16.75 -1.36
C ASP A 80 -23.53 16.50 -2.84
N VAL A 81 -23.75 15.27 -3.29
CA VAL A 81 -23.68 14.87 -4.70
C VAL A 81 -24.97 14.13 -5.00
N ARG A 82 -25.77 14.64 -5.94
CA ARG A 82 -27.04 14.00 -6.32
C ARG A 82 -26.76 12.57 -6.77
N GLY A 83 -27.46 11.62 -6.17
CA GLY A 83 -27.35 10.18 -6.48
C GLY A 83 -26.36 9.40 -5.60
N LEU A 84 -25.56 10.07 -4.77
CA LEU A 84 -24.64 9.42 -3.82
C LEU A 84 -24.98 9.87 -2.39
N ALA A 85 -24.93 8.96 -1.42
CA ALA A 85 -25.16 9.32 -0.03
C ALA A 85 -24.15 10.40 0.43
N ASN A 86 -24.58 11.26 1.36
CA ASN A 86 -23.72 12.23 2.04
C ASN A 86 -23.80 11.94 3.54
N THR A 87 -22.83 11.18 4.06
CA THR A 87 -22.99 10.52 5.36
C THR A 87 -22.17 11.16 6.48
N ALA A 88 -21.21 12.04 6.14
CA ALA A 88 -20.14 12.48 7.02
C ALA A 88 -19.37 11.30 7.68
N GLY A 89 -19.35 10.15 7.02
CA GLY A 89 -18.76 8.90 7.52
C GLY A 89 -19.65 8.14 8.51
N SER A 90 -20.80 8.69 8.90
CA SER A 90 -21.61 8.19 10.01
C SER A 90 -22.74 7.28 9.56
N ILE A 91 -22.88 6.13 10.22
CA ILE A 91 -24.00 5.19 10.02
C ILE A 91 -25.38 5.84 10.23
N ALA A 92 -25.45 6.94 11.01
CA ALA A 92 -26.66 7.74 11.23
C ALA A 92 -27.22 8.37 9.94
N LEU A 93 -26.35 8.62 8.96
CA LEU A 93 -26.68 9.24 7.68
C LEU A 93 -26.41 8.31 6.49
N LYS A 94 -26.27 7.00 6.69
CA LYS A 94 -25.97 6.03 5.62
C LYS A 94 -26.94 6.10 4.42
N ASN A 95 -28.19 6.49 4.67
CA ASN A 95 -29.26 6.61 3.67
C ASN A 95 -29.56 8.08 3.29
N ASN A 96 -28.74 9.04 3.73
CA ASN A 96 -28.92 10.45 3.43
C ASN A 96 -28.48 10.76 1.99
N THR A 97 -29.35 10.49 1.03
CA THR A 97 -29.09 10.79 -0.39
C THR A 97 -29.69 12.15 -0.76
N PRO A 98 -28.88 13.19 -1.01
CA PRO A 98 -29.37 14.52 -1.33
C PRO A 98 -30.04 14.56 -2.72
N SER A 99 -31.14 15.30 -2.82
CA SER A 99 -31.86 15.45 -4.10
C SER A 99 -31.17 16.38 -5.10
N ASN A 100 -30.22 17.20 -4.64
CA ASN A 100 -29.50 18.18 -5.44
C ASN A 100 -27.99 18.07 -5.21
N ASP A 101 -27.21 18.42 -6.23
CA ASP A 101 -25.79 18.64 -6.08
C ASP A 101 -25.52 19.87 -5.18
N ALA A 102 -24.43 19.84 -4.42
CA ALA A 102 -23.87 21.05 -3.81
C ALA A 102 -23.54 22.09 -4.89
N HIS A 103 -23.49 23.38 -4.49
CA HIS A 103 -23.27 24.46 -5.45
C HIS A 103 -21.95 24.27 -6.23
N LEU A 104 -20.87 23.93 -5.52
CA LEU A 104 -19.56 23.68 -6.13
C LEU A 104 -19.59 22.50 -7.12
N ILE A 105 -20.36 21.45 -6.84
CA ILE A 105 -20.46 20.25 -7.69
C ILE A 105 -21.17 20.61 -9.00
N THR A 106 -22.22 21.43 -8.93
CA THR A 106 -22.91 21.93 -10.13
C THR A 106 -21.95 22.71 -11.03
N ARG A 107 -21.04 23.50 -10.46
CA ARG A 107 -20.06 24.27 -11.24
C ARG A 107 -18.94 23.40 -11.79
N LEU A 108 -18.45 22.43 -11.02
CA LEU A 108 -17.45 21.45 -11.47
C LEU A 108 -17.96 20.62 -12.66
N LYS A 109 -19.21 20.13 -12.61
CA LYS A 109 -19.80 19.39 -13.74
C LYS A 109 -19.88 20.22 -15.03
N ARG A 110 -20.05 21.55 -14.93
CA ARG A 110 -19.98 22.46 -16.10
C ARG A 110 -18.57 22.64 -16.64
N GLY A 111 -17.56 22.33 -15.85
CA GLY A 111 -16.14 22.35 -16.23
C GLY A 111 -15.61 21.02 -16.77
N GLY A 112 -16.47 20.01 -16.95
CA GLY A 112 -16.06 18.69 -17.44
C GLY A 112 -15.63 17.71 -16.35
N TYR A 113 -15.82 18.03 -15.07
CA TYR A 113 -15.46 17.12 -13.98
C TYR A 113 -16.62 16.22 -13.58
N TYR A 114 -16.41 14.90 -13.59
CA TYR A 114 -17.41 13.90 -13.18
C TYR A 114 -17.00 13.20 -11.88
N VAL A 115 -18.00 12.90 -11.04
CA VAL A 115 -17.77 12.33 -9.71
C VAL A 115 -17.72 10.81 -9.82
N ILE A 116 -16.58 10.21 -9.48
CA ILE A 116 -16.43 8.74 -9.47
C ILE A 116 -16.85 8.09 -8.15
N GLY A 117 -16.92 8.87 -7.07
CA GLY A 117 -17.21 8.35 -5.75
C GLY A 117 -17.02 9.37 -4.64
N LYS A 118 -17.39 8.96 -3.43
CA LYS A 118 -17.20 9.72 -2.19
C LYS A 118 -15.97 9.21 -1.46
N THR A 119 -15.13 10.11 -0.98
CA THR A 119 -13.94 9.77 -0.19
C THR A 119 -14.25 9.72 1.29
N ASN A 120 -13.63 8.77 1.97
CA ASN A 120 -13.70 8.61 3.41
C ASN A 120 -13.09 9.83 4.12
N LEU A 121 -13.47 10.04 5.37
CA LEU A 121 -13.07 11.17 6.20
C LEU A 121 -13.00 10.74 7.67
N SER A 122 -12.32 11.53 8.51
CA SER A 122 -12.59 11.46 9.95
C SER A 122 -14.07 11.79 10.18
N GLU A 123 -14.79 10.91 10.86
CA GLU A 123 -16.24 11.04 11.03
C GLU A 123 -16.66 12.42 11.54
N TRP A 124 -17.72 13.00 10.95
CA TRP A 124 -18.19 14.35 11.26
C TRP A 124 -17.12 15.43 11.12
N ALA A 125 -16.25 15.25 10.13
CA ALA A 125 -15.11 16.11 9.88
C ALA A 125 -14.20 16.30 11.12
N ASN A 126 -14.02 15.22 11.89
CA ASN A 126 -13.26 15.11 13.14
C ASN A 126 -13.87 15.86 14.35
N PHE A 127 -15.13 16.29 14.27
CA PHE A 127 -15.76 17.07 15.34
C PHE A 127 -16.69 16.23 16.22
N ARG A 128 -16.25 15.01 16.58
CA ARG A 128 -17.03 14.06 17.39
C ARG A 128 -16.43 13.80 18.78
N SER A 129 -15.14 13.52 18.86
CA SER A 129 -14.44 13.10 20.10
C SER A 129 -13.03 13.68 20.17
N TYR A 130 -12.57 13.94 21.39
CA TYR A 130 -11.18 14.32 21.66
C TYR A 130 -10.21 13.16 21.46
N GLU A 131 -10.66 11.92 21.60
CA GLU A 131 -9.88 10.70 21.35
C GLU A 131 -10.02 10.20 19.90
N SER A 132 -10.44 11.08 18.98
CA SER A 132 -10.66 10.71 17.59
C SER A 132 -9.37 10.26 16.89
N VAL A 133 -9.54 9.33 15.96
CA VAL A 133 -8.47 8.83 15.08
C VAL A 133 -8.71 9.36 13.68
N SER A 134 -7.77 10.16 13.18
CA SER A 134 -7.89 10.75 11.85
C SER A 134 -8.04 9.69 10.74
N GLY A 135 -8.99 9.92 9.84
CA GLY A 135 -9.31 9.03 8.72
C GLY A 135 -10.22 7.85 9.05
N TRP A 136 -10.66 7.69 10.30
CA TRP A 136 -11.64 6.69 10.67
C TRP A 136 -13.09 7.20 10.58
N SER A 137 -13.99 6.36 10.09
CA SER A 137 -15.44 6.55 10.22
C SER A 137 -16.20 5.23 10.37
N SER A 138 -17.41 5.26 10.95
CA SER A 138 -18.19 4.05 11.21
C SER A 138 -18.69 3.34 9.94
N ILE A 139 -18.83 4.04 8.81
CA ILE A 139 -19.15 3.41 7.52
C ILE A 139 -17.87 3.06 6.77
N GLY A 140 -16.94 4.00 6.69
CA GLY A 140 -15.78 3.89 5.83
C GLY A 140 -14.64 3.12 6.46
N GLY A 141 -14.63 2.85 7.76
CA GLY A 141 -13.46 2.31 8.47
C GLY A 141 -12.28 3.27 8.44
N GLN A 142 -11.06 2.74 8.62
CA GLN A 142 -9.82 3.51 8.70
C GLN A 142 -9.17 3.73 7.34
N THR A 143 -9.05 4.98 6.90
CA THR A 143 -8.18 5.38 5.79
C THR A 143 -6.71 5.28 6.20
N GLN A 144 -5.83 4.78 5.34
CA GLN A 144 -4.40 4.66 5.63
C GLN A 144 -3.54 5.56 4.71
N ASN A 145 -2.46 6.12 5.25
CA ASN A 145 -1.51 6.92 4.48
C ASN A 145 -0.66 6.01 3.57
N PRO A 146 -0.48 6.34 2.27
CA PRO A 146 0.22 5.47 1.32
C PRO A 146 1.75 5.44 1.49
N PHE A 147 2.33 6.28 2.34
CA PHE A 147 3.79 6.37 2.55
C PHE A 147 4.32 5.48 3.68
N GLY A 148 3.47 4.71 4.38
CA GLY A 148 3.95 3.73 5.34
C GLY A 148 2.85 2.89 6.00
N GLU A 149 3.24 1.72 6.49
CA GLU A 149 2.34 0.82 7.21
C GLU A 149 1.82 1.46 8.50
N ASN A 150 0.52 1.30 8.77
CA ASN A 150 -0.15 1.81 9.96
C ASN A 150 0.03 3.33 10.17
N ARG A 151 0.20 4.10 9.08
CA ARG A 151 0.39 5.55 9.13
C ARG A 151 -0.92 6.31 9.00
N ASN A 152 -1.05 7.32 9.85
CA ASN A 152 -2.21 8.19 9.90
C ASN A 152 -2.21 9.15 8.69
N PRO A 153 -3.33 9.28 7.95
CA PRO A 153 -3.43 10.17 6.81
C PRO A 153 -3.69 11.65 7.20
N CYS A 154 -3.65 11.98 8.49
CA CYS A 154 -4.29 13.17 9.06
C CYS A 154 -5.76 13.28 8.61
N GLY A 155 -6.40 14.40 8.85
CA GLY A 155 -7.82 14.57 8.56
C GLY A 155 -8.28 16.01 8.72
N SER A 156 -9.56 16.28 8.44
CA SER A 156 -10.58 15.27 8.13
C SER A 156 -10.73 14.90 6.66
N SER A 157 -10.11 15.60 5.70
CA SER A 157 -10.19 15.22 4.26
C SER A 157 -9.21 14.08 3.90
N SER A 158 -9.20 13.04 4.73
CA SER A 158 -8.23 11.94 4.70
C SER A 158 -8.25 11.18 3.38
N GLY A 159 -9.42 10.63 2.99
CA GLY A 159 -9.56 9.88 1.76
C GLY A 159 -9.33 10.74 0.51
N SER A 160 -9.68 12.03 0.55
CA SER A 160 -9.39 12.95 -0.55
C SER A 160 -7.90 13.12 -0.81
N ALA A 161 -7.09 13.27 0.25
CA ALA A 161 -5.64 13.37 0.12
C ALA A 161 -5.02 12.05 -0.36
N VAL A 162 -5.42 10.94 0.26
CA VAL A 162 -4.91 9.60 -0.07
C VAL A 162 -5.26 9.20 -1.50
N ALA A 163 -6.47 9.48 -1.98
CA ALA A 163 -6.88 9.15 -3.33
C ALA A 163 -6.01 9.87 -4.39
N VAL A 164 -5.59 11.10 -4.12
CA VAL A 164 -4.67 11.84 -5.00
C VAL A 164 -3.23 11.31 -4.86
N ALA A 165 -2.77 11.09 -3.63
CA ALA A 165 -1.41 10.62 -3.33
C ALA A 165 -1.14 9.24 -3.96
N ALA A 166 -2.08 8.30 -3.81
CA ALA A 166 -2.02 6.96 -4.38
C ALA A 166 -2.26 6.93 -5.92
N GLY A 167 -2.55 8.07 -6.54
CA GLY A 167 -2.80 8.16 -7.98
C GLY A 167 -4.13 7.52 -8.42
N LEU A 168 -5.07 7.33 -7.50
CA LEU A 168 -6.41 6.83 -7.79
C LEU A 168 -7.23 7.87 -8.59
N VAL A 169 -7.09 9.15 -8.25
CA VAL A 169 -7.67 10.25 -9.02
C VAL A 169 -6.67 11.38 -9.21
N PRO A 170 -6.79 12.17 -10.30
CA PRO A 170 -5.95 13.35 -10.48
C PRO A 170 -6.25 14.46 -9.47
N ILE A 171 -7.52 14.55 -9.03
CA ILE A 171 -8.07 15.65 -8.22
C ILE A 171 -9.10 15.10 -7.24
N ALA A 172 -9.10 15.63 -6.02
CA ALA A 172 -10.17 15.43 -5.05
C ALA A 172 -10.62 16.76 -4.42
N ILE A 173 -11.83 16.80 -3.87
CA ILE A 173 -12.36 17.96 -3.15
C ILE A 173 -12.48 17.64 -1.67
N GLY A 174 -11.77 18.39 -0.84
CA GLY A 174 -11.85 18.35 0.61
C GLY A 174 -12.63 19.53 1.20
N THR A 175 -12.76 19.53 2.53
CA THR A 175 -13.28 20.68 3.29
C THR A 175 -12.39 20.96 4.48
N GLU A 176 -12.26 22.24 4.84
CA GLU A 176 -11.49 22.66 6.00
C GLU A 176 -12.28 23.60 6.90
N THR A 177 -12.25 23.27 8.19
CA THR A 177 -12.62 24.15 9.31
C THR A 177 -11.34 24.67 9.96
N ASN A 178 -10.42 23.76 10.31
CA ASN A 178 -9.06 24.08 10.73
C ASN A 178 -8.15 22.88 10.41
N GLY A 179 -7.18 23.06 9.49
CA GLY A 179 -6.24 22.01 9.11
C GLY A 179 -6.80 20.89 8.21
N SER A 180 -8.12 20.75 8.06
CA SER A 180 -8.74 19.58 7.42
C SER A 180 -8.55 19.43 5.90
N ILE A 181 -7.93 20.38 5.20
CA ILE A 181 -7.38 20.24 3.84
C ILE A 181 -5.85 20.24 3.93
N SER A 182 -5.28 21.23 4.63
CA SER A 182 -3.84 21.48 4.67
C SER A 182 -3.04 20.39 5.39
N CYS A 183 -3.53 19.86 6.51
CA CYS A 183 -2.88 18.76 7.22
C CYS A 183 -2.86 17.45 6.42
N PRO A 184 -4.00 16.91 5.94
CA PRO A 184 -3.97 15.68 5.13
C PRO A 184 -3.24 15.89 3.80
N ALA A 185 -3.26 17.07 3.18
CA ALA A 185 -2.42 17.34 2.01
C ALA A 185 -0.92 17.25 2.34
N SER A 186 -0.49 17.88 3.43
CA SER A 186 0.90 17.89 3.88
C SER A 186 1.43 16.48 4.15
N VAL A 187 0.73 15.68 4.97
CA VAL A 187 1.24 14.37 5.41
C VAL A 187 1.14 13.28 4.34
N ASN A 188 0.33 13.48 3.29
CA ASN A 188 0.22 12.56 2.15
C ASN A 188 0.96 13.09 0.90
N GLY A 189 1.71 14.18 1.01
CA GLY A 189 2.54 14.67 -0.10
C GLY A 189 1.75 15.12 -1.32
N VAL A 190 0.62 15.83 -1.12
CA VAL A 190 -0.16 16.45 -2.20
C VAL A 190 -0.38 17.94 -1.96
N VAL A 191 -0.82 18.67 -2.99
CA VAL A 191 -1.21 20.07 -2.86
C VAL A 191 -2.61 20.15 -2.26
N GLY A 192 -2.81 21.07 -1.32
CA GLY A 192 -4.12 21.41 -0.77
C GLY A 192 -4.33 22.92 -0.74
N ILE A 193 -5.46 23.40 -1.28
CA ILE A 193 -5.82 24.83 -1.26
C ILE A 193 -7.04 25.02 -0.37
N LYS A 194 -6.88 25.71 0.75
CA LYS A 194 -7.97 26.26 1.57
C LYS A 194 -8.19 27.71 1.15
N PRO A 195 -9.25 28.04 0.40
CA PRO A 195 -9.47 29.41 -0.04
C PRO A 195 -9.94 30.32 1.12
N THR A 196 -10.05 31.61 0.82
CA THR A 196 -10.75 32.57 1.66
C THR A 196 -12.19 32.11 1.92
N VAL A 197 -12.66 32.18 3.18
CA VAL A 197 -14.03 31.81 3.55
C VAL A 197 -15.02 32.73 2.85
N GLY A 198 -15.83 32.16 1.97
CA GLY A 198 -16.76 32.88 1.10
C GLY A 198 -16.37 32.85 -0.37
N LEU A 199 -15.14 32.46 -0.74
CA LEU A 199 -14.77 32.32 -2.16
C LEU A 199 -15.51 31.13 -2.82
N VAL A 200 -15.68 30.03 -2.07
CA VAL A 200 -16.46 28.85 -2.48
C VAL A 200 -17.69 28.74 -1.58
N SER A 201 -18.86 28.54 -2.19
CA SER A 201 -20.12 28.35 -1.44
C SER A 201 -20.07 27.08 -0.59
N ARG A 202 -20.59 27.16 0.64
CA ARG A 202 -20.80 25.99 1.52
C ARG A 202 -22.21 25.40 1.46
N SER A 203 -23.03 25.83 0.50
CA SER A 203 -24.35 25.24 0.27
C SER A 203 -24.26 23.78 -0.16
N GLY A 204 -24.90 22.89 0.60
CA GLY A 204 -24.86 21.44 0.37
C GLY A 204 -23.66 20.76 0.99
N ILE A 205 -23.07 21.33 2.05
CA ILE A 205 -22.00 20.72 2.84
C ILE A 205 -22.52 20.52 4.27
N ILE A 206 -22.29 19.33 4.86
CA ILE A 206 -22.53 19.08 6.29
C ILE A 206 -21.55 19.95 7.08
N PRO A 207 -22.05 20.93 7.88
CA PRO A 207 -21.21 21.98 8.42
C PRO A 207 -20.56 21.61 9.76
N ILE A 208 -19.45 22.31 10.09
CA ILE A 208 -19.01 22.54 11.47
C ILE A 208 -19.20 24.01 11.82
N SER A 209 -18.51 24.91 11.12
CA SER A 209 -18.41 26.32 11.48
C SER A 209 -18.71 27.20 10.28
N LYS A 210 -19.77 28.00 10.35
CA LYS A 210 -20.04 29.01 9.33
C LYS A 210 -18.99 30.14 9.32
N THR A 211 -18.16 30.23 10.36
CA THR A 211 -17.08 31.21 10.48
C THR A 211 -15.82 30.75 9.74
N GLN A 212 -15.55 29.44 9.70
CA GLN A 212 -14.28 28.89 9.21
C GLN A 212 -14.42 27.93 8.01
N ASP A 213 -15.57 27.25 7.87
CA ASP A 213 -15.74 26.21 6.86
C ASP A 213 -15.57 26.74 5.45
N THR A 214 -14.79 26.00 4.66
CA THR A 214 -14.72 26.16 3.21
C THR A 214 -14.37 24.83 2.54
N ALA A 215 -14.81 24.66 1.30
CA ALA A 215 -14.35 23.56 0.45
C ALA A 215 -13.13 24.00 -0.35
N GLY A 216 -12.27 23.05 -0.71
CA GLY A 216 -11.06 23.34 -1.48
C GLY A 216 -10.50 22.13 -2.21
N PRO A 217 -9.77 22.36 -3.31
CA PRO A 217 -9.21 21.29 -4.12
C PRO A 217 -7.93 20.71 -3.52
N MET A 218 -7.73 19.42 -3.79
CA MET A 218 -6.51 18.67 -3.51
C MET A 218 -6.04 18.01 -4.82
N ALA A 219 -4.76 18.14 -5.17
CA ALA A 219 -4.22 17.63 -6.42
C ALA A 219 -2.71 17.36 -6.32
N LYS A 220 -2.13 16.71 -7.34
CA LYS A 220 -0.67 16.49 -7.39
C LYS A 220 0.13 17.77 -7.66
N THR A 221 -0.50 18.77 -8.29
CA THR A 221 0.17 20.02 -8.68
C THR A 221 -0.66 21.26 -8.34
N VAL A 222 0.00 22.38 -8.07
CA VAL A 222 -0.64 23.68 -7.82
C VAL A 222 -1.51 24.08 -9.01
N LYS A 223 -1.03 23.85 -10.24
CA LYS A 223 -1.79 24.17 -11.46
C LYS A 223 -3.12 23.42 -11.54
N GLN A 224 -3.13 22.13 -11.21
CA GLN A 224 -4.37 21.33 -11.21
C GLN A 224 -5.33 21.81 -10.11
N ALA A 225 -4.83 22.00 -8.89
CA ALA A 225 -5.65 22.50 -7.79
C ALA A 225 -6.23 23.89 -8.10
N ALA A 226 -5.42 24.81 -8.63
CA ALA A 226 -5.84 26.14 -9.04
C ALA A 226 -6.96 26.09 -10.09
N ARG A 227 -6.81 25.24 -11.12
CA ARG A 227 -7.81 25.10 -12.19
C ARG A 227 -9.16 24.63 -11.67
N VAL A 228 -9.15 23.73 -10.69
CA VAL A 228 -10.37 23.23 -10.05
C VAL A 228 -11.02 24.33 -9.21
N LEU A 229 -10.22 25.12 -8.48
CA LEU A 229 -10.70 26.27 -7.73
C LEU A 229 -11.43 27.29 -8.62
N GLU A 230 -10.93 27.56 -9.85
CA GLU A 230 -11.59 28.49 -10.80
C GLU A 230 -13.05 28.11 -11.05
N TYR A 231 -13.33 26.81 -11.15
CA TYR A 231 -14.68 26.31 -11.36
C TYR A 231 -15.51 26.32 -10.07
N MET A 232 -14.92 25.97 -8.91
CA MET A 232 -15.64 25.91 -7.64
C MET A 232 -16.07 27.29 -7.12
N SER A 233 -15.25 28.32 -7.35
CA SER A 233 -15.42 29.65 -6.77
C SER A 233 -16.56 30.44 -7.41
N GLY A 234 -17.24 31.26 -6.61
CA GLY A 234 -18.21 32.23 -7.11
C GLY A 234 -19.40 32.47 -6.19
N TYR A 235 -20.22 33.46 -6.57
CA TYR A 235 -21.41 33.87 -5.85
C TYR A 235 -22.49 32.78 -5.82
N ASP A 236 -23.04 32.54 -4.63
CA ASP A 236 -24.22 31.72 -4.38
C ASP A 236 -25.20 32.47 -3.46
N PRO A 237 -26.41 32.82 -3.92
CA PRO A 237 -27.40 33.50 -3.07
C PRO A 237 -27.85 32.66 -1.85
N LYS A 238 -27.60 31.35 -1.83
CA LYS A 238 -27.89 30.48 -0.68
C LYS A 238 -26.82 30.54 0.41
N ASP A 239 -25.63 31.05 0.10
CA ASP A 239 -24.55 31.27 1.05
C ASP A 239 -24.11 32.74 1.07
N ARG A 240 -24.57 33.46 2.11
CA ARG A 240 -24.30 34.89 2.29
C ARG A 240 -22.82 35.25 2.39
N ARG A 241 -21.90 34.32 2.71
CA ARG A 241 -20.47 34.68 2.69
C ARG A 241 -19.96 34.92 1.28
N THR A 242 -20.56 34.30 0.28
CA THR A 242 -20.13 34.53 -1.12
C THR A 242 -20.47 35.93 -1.63
N SER A 243 -21.33 36.68 -0.94
CA SER A 243 -21.59 38.08 -1.28
C SER A 243 -20.47 39.05 -0.85
N THR A 244 -19.45 38.56 -0.15
CA THR A 244 -18.29 39.38 0.25
C THR A 244 -17.13 39.30 -0.74
N ILE A 245 -17.26 38.50 -1.80
CA ILE A 245 -16.27 38.47 -2.88
C ILE A 245 -16.20 39.86 -3.52
N PRO A 246 -15.01 40.48 -3.65
CA PRO A 246 -14.86 41.78 -4.32
C PRO A 246 -15.40 41.75 -5.75
N ALA A 247 -15.99 42.86 -6.21
CA ALA A 247 -16.62 42.93 -7.53
C ALA A 247 -15.62 42.76 -8.69
N ASP A 248 -14.36 43.11 -8.46
CA ASP A 248 -13.22 43.03 -9.38
C ASP A 248 -12.31 41.82 -9.11
N PHE A 249 -12.77 40.86 -8.30
CA PHE A 249 -11.99 39.69 -7.94
C PHE A 249 -11.62 38.83 -9.17
N ASN A 250 -10.34 38.45 -9.26
CA ASN A 250 -9.83 37.67 -10.39
C ASN A 250 -9.94 36.15 -10.14
N PHE A 251 -10.90 35.51 -10.81
CA PHE A 251 -11.12 34.06 -10.74
C PHE A 251 -10.18 33.22 -11.62
N GLN A 252 -9.28 33.82 -12.38
CA GLN A 252 -8.35 33.12 -13.28
C GLN A 252 -7.11 32.64 -12.52
N PHE A 253 -7.28 31.68 -11.60
CA PHE A 253 -6.23 31.13 -10.75
C PHE A 253 -5.17 30.30 -11.49
N ALA A 254 -5.54 29.62 -12.58
CA ALA A 254 -4.64 28.75 -13.35
C ALA A 254 -4.07 29.42 -14.60
N GLN A 255 -4.56 30.61 -14.95
CA GLN A 255 -4.04 31.38 -16.08
C GLN A 255 -2.81 32.20 -15.67
N ASN A 256 -1.81 32.25 -16.56
CA ASN A 256 -0.58 33.03 -16.39
C ASN A 256 0.27 32.64 -15.16
N LEU A 257 0.15 31.39 -14.69
CA LEU A 257 1.08 30.83 -13.71
C LEU A 257 2.51 30.87 -14.26
N ASN A 258 3.41 31.53 -13.54
CA ASN A 258 4.77 31.85 -13.97
C ASN A 258 5.77 31.46 -12.88
N GLY A 259 6.90 30.87 -13.28
CA GLY A 259 8.02 30.55 -12.37
C GLY A 259 8.69 31.78 -11.74
N LEU A 260 8.45 32.98 -12.27
CA LEU A 260 8.99 34.24 -11.76
C LEU A 260 8.09 34.94 -10.73
N SER A 261 6.97 34.36 -10.31
CA SER A 261 5.99 35.03 -9.44
C SER A 261 6.50 35.35 -8.02
N LEU A 262 7.65 34.81 -7.62
CA LEU A 262 8.35 35.12 -6.38
C LEU A 262 9.40 36.24 -6.52
N GLN A 263 9.72 36.67 -7.74
CA GLN A 263 10.71 37.72 -7.97
C GLN A 263 10.30 39.03 -7.31
N SER A 264 11.18 39.60 -6.50
CA SER A 264 10.97 40.84 -5.75
C SER A 264 9.83 40.79 -4.73
N LYS A 265 9.33 39.59 -4.38
CA LYS A 265 8.35 39.41 -3.29
C LYS A 265 9.06 39.42 -1.94
N ARG A 266 8.40 39.93 -0.92
CA ARG A 266 8.87 39.88 0.48
C ARG A 266 8.10 38.78 1.20
N ILE A 267 8.80 37.81 1.75
CA ILE A 267 8.21 36.60 2.32
C ILE A 267 8.59 36.49 3.79
N GLY A 268 7.59 36.41 4.68
CA GLY A 268 7.83 36.19 6.10
C GLY A 268 7.99 34.70 6.37
N LEU A 269 9.18 34.26 6.75
CA LEU A 269 9.45 32.87 7.09
C LEU A 269 9.08 32.63 8.56
N LEU A 270 7.98 31.91 8.79
CA LEU A 270 7.50 31.50 10.10
C LEU A 270 8.38 30.38 10.68
N SER A 271 8.56 30.40 11.99
CA SER A 271 9.24 29.31 12.70
C SER A 271 8.46 27.99 12.59
N SER A 272 9.15 26.88 12.87
CA SER A 272 8.53 25.55 13.01
C SER A 272 7.63 25.43 14.25
N GLY A 273 7.75 26.36 15.21
CA GLY A 273 7.08 26.30 16.51
C GLY A 273 7.79 25.43 17.56
N SER A 274 8.96 24.85 17.23
CA SER A 274 9.75 24.00 18.13
C SER A 274 11.24 24.04 17.78
N GLU A 275 12.11 23.80 18.78
CA GLU A 275 13.56 23.64 18.57
C GLU A 275 13.90 22.24 18.02
N ASP A 276 13.45 21.97 16.79
CA ASP A 276 13.72 20.70 16.09
C ASP A 276 14.71 20.88 14.93
N SER A 277 15.75 20.04 14.92
CA SER A 277 16.84 20.15 13.95
C SER A 277 16.41 19.85 12.50
N GLU A 278 15.45 18.96 12.29
CA GLU A 278 14.94 18.65 10.94
C GLU A 278 14.05 19.78 10.43
N GLY A 279 13.21 20.35 11.31
CA GLY A 279 12.44 21.55 11.01
C GLY A 279 13.33 22.71 10.59
N ASN A 280 14.44 22.95 11.29
CA ASN A 280 15.40 24.00 10.95
C ASN A 280 16.12 23.75 9.61
N LYS A 281 16.46 22.50 9.29
CA LYS A 281 17.03 22.13 7.98
C LYS A 281 16.03 22.43 6.85
N LEU A 282 14.76 22.06 7.04
CA LEU A 282 13.70 22.31 6.08
C LEU A 282 13.44 23.81 5.89
N LEU A 283 13.43 24.61 6.97
CA LEU A 283 13.31 26.07 6.87
C LEU A 283 14.52 26.71 6.15
N SER A 284 15.72 26.16 6.35
CA SER A 284 16.92 26.58 5.62
C SER A 284 16.79 26.27 4.12
N LYS A 285 16.33 25.07 3.76
CA LYS A 285 16.00 24.71 2.36
C LYS A 285 14.96 25.66 1.77
N ALA A 286 13.92 26.00 2.52
CA ALA A 286 12.88 26.91 2.05
C ALA A 286 13.45 28.31 1.76
N THR A 287 14.32 28.80 2.65
CA THR A 287 15.03 30.08 2.47
C THR A 287 15.88 30.08 1.20
N GLU A 288 16.61 29.00 0.94
CA GLU A 288 17.44 28.85 -0.26
C GLU A 288 16.60 28.89 -1.55
N ILE A 289 15.51 28.11 -1.61
CA ILE A 289 14.61 28.07 -2.78
C ILE A 289 13.97 29.45 -3.01
N LEU A 290 13.44 30.08 -1.96
CA LEU A 290 12.83 31.41 -2.06
C LEU A 290 13.84 32.46 -2.53
N GLY A 291 15.06 32.44 -1.97
CA GLY A 291 16.14 33.34 -2.37
C GLY A 291 16.57 33.14 -3.84
N LYS A 292 16.66 31.89 -4.30
CA LYS A 292 16.95 31.55 -5.71
C LYS A 292 15.89 32.08 -6.66
N LEU A 293 14.63 32.07 -6.25
CA LEU A 293 13.50 32.64 -6.99
C LEU A 293 13.38 34.17 -6.89
N GLY A 294 14.33 34.82 -6.21
CA GLY A 294 14.43 36.28 -6.13
C GLY A 294 13.52 36.92 -5.08
N ALA A 295 13.04 36.15 -4.10
CA ALA A 295 12.29 36.68 -2.97
C ALA A 295 13.23 37.19 -1.86
N ASP A 296 12.81 38.25 -1.17
CA ASP A 296 13.44 38.74 0.08
C ASP A 296 12.79 38.01 1.26
N VAL A 297 13.56 37.15 1.93
CA VAL A 297 13.07 36.25 2.99
C VAL A 297 13.37 36.86 4.36
N ILE A 298 12.32 37.09 5.14
CA ILE A 298 12.37 37.76 6.43
C ILE A 298 11.95 36.77 7.52
N PRO A 299 12.87 36.29 8.37
CA PRO A 299 12.51 35.46 9.51
C PRO A 299 11.55 36.19 10.45
N ILE A 300 10.45 35.54 10.82
CA ILE A 300 9.46 36.07 11.76
C ILE A 300 9.63 35.40 13.12
N SER A 301 10.04 36.18 14.11
CA SER A 301 10.22 35.73 15.50
C SER A 301 9.00 36.00 16.38
N GLU A 302 8.09 36.87 15.95
CA GLU A 302 6.88 37.18 16.70
C GLU A 302 5.95 35.98 16.77
N THR A 303 5.54 35.67 17.99
CA THR A 303 4.52 34.67 18.27
C THR A 303 3.29 35.32 18.89
N LYS A 304 2.15 34.69 18.68
CA LYS A 304 0.87 35.08 19.30
C LYS A 304 0.28 33.84 19.93
N GLU A 305 -0.19 34.00 21.17
CA GLU A 305 -0.94 32.95 21.86
C GLU A 305 -2.17 32.58 21.03
N TYR A 306 -2.35 31.27 20.84
CA TYR A 306 -3.44 30.74 20.05
C TYR A 306 -4.73 30.71 20.89
N PRO A 307 -5.82 31.41 20.48
CA PRO A 307 -7.06 31.49 21.26
C PRO A 307 -7.91 30.20 21.11
N GLY A 308 -7.34 29.07 21.55
CA GLY A 308 -7.91 27.74 21.33
C GLY A 308 -9.22 27.50 22.07
N GLU A 309 -9.36 28.02 23.29
CA GLU A 309 -10.59 27.89 24.08
C GLU A 309 -11.76 28.62 23.42
N GLU A 310 -11.54 29.87 22.96
CA GLU A 310 -12.56 30.64 22.26
C GLU A 310 -12.87 30.03 20.89
N GLU A 311 -11.86 29.54 20.15
CA GLU A 311 -12.09 28.86 18.88
C GLU A 311 -12.97 27.62 19.09
N LEU A 312 -12.59 26.73 20.00
CA LEU A 312 -13.36 25.53 20.32
C LEU A 312 -14.80 25.90 20.69
N PHE A 313 -15.01 26.93 21.51
CA PHE A 313 -16.36 27.38 21.85
C PHE A 313 -17.16 27.89 20.64
N VAL A 314 -16.52 28.61 19.70
CA VAL A 314 -17.15 29.00 18.43
C VAL A 314 -17.55 27.77 17.63
N LEU A 315 -16.67 26.77 17.50
CA LEU A 315 -16.96 25.53 16.77
C LEU A 315 -18.10 24.75 17.43
N LEU A 316 -18.08 24.57 18.75
CA LEU A 316 -19.14 23.88 19.51
C LEU A 316 -20.50 24.56 19.31
N PHE A 317 -20.55 25.89 19.41
CA PHE A 317 -21.80 26.63 19.22
C PHE A 317 -22.31 26.56 17.79
N GLU A 318 -21.42 26.76 16.81
CA GLU A 318 -21.81 26.77 15.39
C GLU A 318 -22.16 25.38 14.87
N PHE A 319 -21.49 24.34 15.35
CA PHE A 319 -21.81 22.95 14.99
C PHE A 319 -23.24 22.62 15.42
N ARG A 320 -23.63 22.88 16.69
CA ARG A 320 -24.99 22.64 17.18
C ARG A 320 -26.04 23.32 16.29
N GLU A 321 -25.86 24.61 15.97
CA GLU A 321 -26.80 25.35 15.13
C GLU A 321 -26.80 24.84 13.68
N GLY A 322 -25.61 24.56 13.13
CA GLY A 322 -25.39 24.11 11.77
C GLY A 322 -25.98 22.72 11.51
N ILE A 323 -25.64 21.75 12.36
CA ILE A 323 -26.12 20.36 12.24
C ILE A 323 -27.62 20.27 12.44
N ASN A 324 -28.19 21.01 13.40
CA ASN A 324 -29.65 21.08 13.58
C ASN A 324 -30.35 21.64 12.34
N LYS A 325 -29.74 22.62 11.66
CA LYS A 325 -30.29 23.17 10.42
C LYS A 325 -30.16 22.19 9.25
N TYR A 326 -29.08 21.43 9.19
CA TYR A 326 -28.83 20.42 8.15
C TYR A 326 -29.80 19.24 8.31
N LEU A 327 -29.87 18.63 9.50
CA LEU A 327 -30.66 17.42 9.77
C LEU A 327 -32.15 17.59 9.46
N ARG A 328 -32.75 18.76 9.74
CA ARG A 328 -34.15 19.06 9.36
C ARG A 328 -34.46 18.98 7.87
N LYS A 329 -33.42 18.96 7.02
CA LYS A 329 -33.53 18.85 5.56
C LYS A 329 -32.87 17.59 5.01
N ALA A 330 -32.16 16.84 5.86
CA ALA A 330 -31.52 15.60 5.48
C ALA A 330 -32.58 14.54 5.21
N ASN A 331 -32.23 13.57 4.38
CA ASN A 331 -33.04 12.37 4.19
C ASN A 331 -32.76 11.37 5.33
N SER A 332 -33.17 11.75 6.55
CA SER A 332 -33.00 10.99 7.79
C SER A 332 -34.14 11.33 8.77
N ASP A 333 -34.44 10.41 9.68
CA ASP A 333 -35.41 10.65 10.77
C ASP A 333 -34.86 11.59 11.85
N LEU A 334 -33.54 11.80 11.88
CA LEU A 334 -32.87 12.70 12.81
C LEU A 334 -33.14 14.17 12.45
N GLN A 335 -33.52 14.97 13.45
CA GLN A 335 -33.89 16.38 13.30
C GLN A 335 -32.93 17.33 14.02
N ASN A 336 -32.10 16.82 14.95
CA ASN A 336 -31.19 17.62 15.76
C ASN A 336 -30.06 16.80 16.40
N LEU A 337 -29.08 17.50 16.98
CA LEU A 337 -27.90 16.95 17.63
C LEU A 337 -28.24 16.01 18.79
N ASN A 338 -29.26 16.30 19.60
CA ASN A 338 -29.63 15.43 20.72
C ASN A 338 -30.13 14.05 20.23
N GLN A 339 -30.87 14.03 19.12
CA GLN A 339 -31.29 12.78 18.49
C GLN A 339 -30.10 12.03 17.86
N LEU A 340 -29.12 12.75 17.30
CA LEU A 340 -27.88 12.14 16.81
C LEU A 340 -27.06 11.52 17.95
N ILE A 341 -26.95 12.20 19.10
CA ILE A 341 -26.30 11.67 20.31
C ILE A 341 -27.02 10.40 20.79
N ALA A 342 -28.35 10.43 20.86
CA ALA A 342 -29.17 9.29 21.26
C ALA A 342 -29.00 8.10 20.29
N PHE A 343 -28.98 8.37 18.98
CA PHE A 343 -28.70 7.36 17.96
C PHE A 343 -27.34 6.69 18.20
N ASN A 344 -26.28 7.46 18.39
CA ASN A 344 -24.95 6.89 18.65
C ASN A 344 -24.91 6.06 19.93
N ASN A 345 -25.66 6.43 20.97
CA ASN A 345 -25.77 5.64 22.19
C ASN A 345 -26.52 4.32 21.99
N GLU A 346 -27.56 4.32 21.15
CA GLU A 346 -28.31 3.10 20.80
C GLU A 346 -27.47 2.14 19.94
N TYR A 347 -26.71 2.68 18.98
CA TYR A 347 -25.85 1.92 18.06
C TYR A 347 -24.37 1.98 18.47
N ARG A 348 -24.08 1.97 19.78
CA ARG A 348 -22.74 2.21 20.33
C ARG A 348 -21.66 1.34 19.71
N ASP A 349 -21.92 0.04 19.55
CA ASP A 349 -20.94 -0.92 19.03
C ASP A 349 -20.54 -0.66 17.56
N LEU A 350 -21.36 0.09 16.81
CA LEU A 350 -21.09 0.45 15.42
C LEU A 350 -20.65 1.91 15.28
N ALA A 351 -21.37 2.83 15.93
CA ALA A 351 -21.08 4.25 15.83
C ALA A 351 -19.82 4.64 16.61
N MET A 352 -19.55 4.01 17.77
CA MET A 352 -18.51 4.39 18.71
C MET A 352 -17.59 3.21 19.06
N GLU A 353 -17.20 2.43 18.04
CA GLU A 353 -16.33 1.26 18.19
C GLU A 353 -14.99 1.59 18.87
N HIS A 354 -14.36 2.72 18.52
CA HIS A 354 -13.03 3.09 19.03
C HIS A 354 -13.03 4.27 20.00
N PHE A 355 -13.92 5.25 19.81
CA PHE A 355 -13.95 6.48 20.60
C PHE A 355 -15.35 7.07 20.69
N GLY A 356 -15.59 7.89 21.71
CA GLY A 356 -16.90 8.40 22.06
C GLY A 356 -17.40 9.57 21.21
N GLN A 357 -18.13 10.48 21.87
CA GLN A 357 -18.81 11.62 21.26
C GLN A 357 -18.87 12.86 22.17
N GLU A 358 -17.80 13.10 22.93
CA GLU A 358 -17.69 14.14 23.96
C GLU A 358 -17.93 15.54 23.39
N ILE A 359 -17.41 15.81 22.19
CA ILE A 359 -17.57 17.10 21.50
C ILE A 359 -19.04 17.34 21.15
N PHE A 360 -19.81 16.29 20.80
CA PHE A 360 -21.24 16.43 20.56
C PHE A 360 -22.00 16.80 21.84
N ILE A 361 -21.64 16.19 22.96
CA ILE A 361 -22.26 16.44 24.26
C ILE A 361 -21.98 17.89 24.68
N GLU A 362 -20.73 18.34 24.64
CA GLU A 362 -20.37 19.75 24.91
C GLU A 362 -21.02 20.72 23.91
N SER A 363 -21.14 20.33 22.64
CA SER A 363 -21.79 21.16 21.63
C SER A 363 -23.27 21.36 21.96
N ALA A 364 -23.97 20.33 22.44
CA ALA A 364 -25.37 20.42 22.87
C ALA A 364 -25.56 21.41 24.04
N GLU A 365 -24.59 21.48 24.96
CA GLU A 365 -24.60 22.37 26.13
C GLU A 365 -24.46 23.86 25.76
N THR A 366 -24.06 24.20 24.54
CA THR A 366 -23.95 25.60 24.09
C THR A 366 -25.30 26.32 23.91
N LEU A 367 -26.42 25.62 24.06
CA LEU A 367 -27.76 26.20 23.99
C LEU A 367 -27.93 27.38 24.95
N GLY A 368 -28.44 28.50 24.44
CA GLY A 368 -28.64 29.72 25.22
C GLY A 368 -27.39 30.58 25.43
N GLN A 369 -26.20 30.13 25.01
CA GLN A 369 -24.94 30.84 25.27
C GLN A 369 -24.54 31.87 24.18
N ARG A 370 -25.52 32.51 23.53
CA ARG A 370 -25.30 33.38 22.36
C ARG A 370 -24.35 34.56 22.66
N SER A 371 -24.40 35.14 23.85
CA SER A 371 -23.53 36.26 24.22
C SER A 371 -22.06 35.85 24.31
N LYS A 372 -21.77 34.69 24.92
CA LYS A 372 -20.40 34.12 24.95
C LYS A 372 -19.92 33.82 23.54
N TYR A 373 -20.80 33.28 22.69
CA TYR A 373 -20.48 32.98 21.29
C TYR A 373 -20.09 34.23 20.51
N MET A 374 -20.88 35.31 20.58
CA MET A 374 -20.57 36.55 19.87
C MET A 374 -19.22 37.15 20.30
N ARG A 375 -18.91 37.13 21.60
CA ARG A 375 -17.60 37.57 22.12
C ARG A 375 -16.47 36.67 21.60
N SER A 376 -16.67 35.36 21.60
CA SER A 376 -15.67 34.39 21.15
C SER A 376 -15.39 34.55 19.65
N VAL A 377 -16.42 34.74 18.81
CA VAL A 377 -16.25 35.04 17.38
C VAL A 377 -15.49 36.35 17.17
N GLU A 378 -15.81 37.40 17.93
CA GLU A 378 -15.09 38.66 17.81
C GLU A 378 -13.61 38.48 18.14
N LEU A 379 -13.29 37.80 19.25
CA LEU A 379 -11.91 37.53 19.65
C LEU A 379 -11.18 36.68 18.61
N THR A 380 -11.71 35.52 18.22
CA THR A 380 -11.02 34.58 17.33
C THR A 380 -10.84 35.16 15.93
N THR A 381 -11.86 35.79 15.36
CA THR A 381 -11.76 36.35 14.00
C THR A 381 -10.95 37.64 13.94
N LYS A 382 -11.12 38.55 14.90
CA LYS A 382 -10.38 39.83 14.88
C LYS A 382 -8.91 39.63 15.22
N GLU A 383 -8.60 38.85 16.26
CA GLU A 383 -7.21 38.66 16.68
C GLU A 383 -6.39 37.87 15.66
N SER A 384 -6.99 36.84 15.04
CA SER A 384 -6.29 36.08 13.99
C SER A 384 -6.04 36.89 12.73
N ARG A 385 -7.02 37.71 12.29
CA ARG A 385 -6.85 38.64 11.16
C ARG A 385 -5.80 39.69 11.48
N ASN A 386 -5.91 40.35 12.63
CA ASN A 386 -4.94 41.34 13.07
C ASN A 386 -3.54 40.75 13.14
N TYR A 387 -3.37 39.51 13.63
CA TYR A 387 -2.06 38.88 13.68
C TYR A 387 -1.45 38.74 12.28
N ILE A 388 -2.17 38.16 11.32
CA ILE A 388 -1.67 37.98 9.95
C ILE A 388 -1.45 39.35 9.29
N ASP A 389 -2.46 40.24 9.31
CA ASP A 389 -2.40 41.54 8.63
C ASP A 389 -1.34 42.47 9.24
N ASN A 390 -1.10 42.40 10.56
CA ASN A 390 -0.02 43.16 11.20
C ASN A 390 1.36 42.63 10.79
N LEU A 391 1.56 41.32 10.68
CA LEU A 391 2.83 40.77 10.18
C LEU A 391 3.06 41.20 8.74
N LEU A 392 2.04 41.07 7.88
CA LEU A 392 2.12 41.47 6.48
C LEU A 392 2.44 42.97 6.34
N SER A 393 1.74 43.84 7.07
CA SER A 393 1.95 45.28 6.99
C SER A 393 3.26 45.76 7.65
N LYS A 394 3.59 45.28 8.85
CA LYS A 394 4.80 45.68 9.59
C LYS A 394 6.08 45.40 8.81
N TYR A 395 6.13 44.26 8.14
CA TYR A 395 7.30 43.80 7.38
C TYR A 395 7.19 44.03 5.87
N ASN A 396 6.07 44.60 5.41
CA ASN A 396 5.72 44.82 4.01
C ASN A 396 5.80 43.50 3.20
N LEU A 397 5.18 42.44 3.70
CA LEU A 397 5.23 41.10 3.12
C LEU A 397 4.09 40.87 2.12
N ASN A 398 4.33 39.98 1.18
CA ASN A 398 3.33 39.44 0.26
C ASN A 398 2.71 38.15 0.77
N ALA A 399 3.44 37.36 1.58
CA ALA A 399 2.95 36.13 2.16
C ALA A 399 3.77 35.74 3.39
N LEU A 400 3.17 34.90 4.23
CA LEU A 400 3.82 34.13 5.27
C LEU A 400 4.05 32.71 4.77
N VAL A 401 5.25 32.18 4.98
CA VAL A 401 5.65 30.83 4.57
C VAL A 401 6.23 30.06 5.75
N GLY A 402 5.86 28.80 5.93
CA GLY A 402 6.37 27.96 7.02
C GLY A 402 5.96 26.50 6.87
N LEU A 403 6.48 25.60 7.71
CA LEU A 403 6.14 24.17 7.65
C LEU A 403 4.66 23.95 8.01
N THR A 404 3.94 23.15 7.21
CA THR A 404 2.49 22.93 7.38
C THR A 404 2.19 22.00 8.55
N ARG A 405 2.81 20.82 8.56
CA ARG A 405 2.65 19.79 9.58
C ARG A 405 3.90 18.91 9.61
N GLY A 406 4.22 18.35 10.78
CA GLY A 406 5.19 17.26 10.91
C GLY A 406 4.80 16.00 10.11
N PRO A 407 5.69 15.01 10.03
CA PRO A 407 5.43 13.76 9.31
C PRO A 407 4.26 12.96 9.92
N ALA A 408 3.75 12.00 9.14
CA ALA A 408 2.64 11.14 9.56
C ALA A 408 2.97 10.33 10.83
N TRP A 409 2.06 10.36 11.82
CA TRP A 409 2.14 9.54 13.03
C TRP A 409 1.50 8.17 12.82
N LEU A 410 1.60 7.30 13.82
CA LEU A 410 0.96 5.98 13.79
C LEU A 410 -0.53 6.10 14.12
N ILE A 411 -1.35 5.27 13.50
CA ILE A 411 -2.76 5.12 13.89
C ILE A 411 -2.81 4.52 15.31
N ASN A 412 -3.57 5.15 16.20
CA ASN A 412 -3.70 4.73 17.59
C ASN A 412 -5.15 4.82 18.07
N TYR A 413 -5.81 3.67 18.22
CA TYR A 413 -7.18 3.61 18.76
C TYR A 413 -7.23 3.76 20.29
N ASN A 414 -6.11 3.60 20.98
CA ASN A 414 -6.03 3.76 22.42
C ASN A 414 -5.54 5.19 22.71
N GLY A 415 -6.45 6.16 22.85
CA GLY A 415 -6.13 7.57 23.16
C GLY A 415 -6.04 8.51 21.94
N GLY A 416 -6.33 8.02 20.74
CA GLY A 416 -6.52 8.85 19.55
C GLY A 416 -5.26 9.52 19.01
N ASP A 417 -5.47 10.51 18.15
CA ASP A 417 -4.39 11.30 17.55
C ASP A 417 -3.59 12.09 18.59
N GLU A 418 -4.24 12.61 19.65
CA GLU A 418 -3.59 13.41 20.69
C GLU A 418 -2.45 12.63 21.35
N GLN A 419 -2.72 11.41 21.82
CA GLN A 419 -1.68 10.57 22.41
C GLN A 419 -0.64 10.10 21.37
N ALA A 420 -1.07 9.86 20.13
CA ALA A 420 -0.17 9.40 19.07
C ALA A 420 0.90 10.44 18.68
N ILE A 421 0.62 11.73 18.85
CA ILE A 421 1.52 12.82 18.47
C ILE A 421 2.40 13.35 19.61
N GLU A 422 2.15 12.98 20.88
CA GLU A 422 2.89 13.49 22.05
C GLU A 422 4.42 13.38 21.90
N ASN A 423 4.89 12.29 21.31
CA ASN A 423 6.32 11.99 21.13
C ASN A 423 6.79 12.17 19.68
N GLN A 424 6.01 12.85 18.85
CA GLN A 424 6.32 13.09 17.44
C GLN A 424 6.88 14.51 17.23
N ARG A 425 7.57 14.69 16.10
CA ARG A 425 7.99 16.03 15.66
C ARG A 425 6.76 16.89 15.39
N SER A 426 6.59 17.93 16.20
CA SER A 426 5.46 18.84 16.09
C SER A 426 5.88 20.14 15.41
N TRP A 427 5.35 20.34 14.21
CA TRP A 427 5.39 21.59 13.46
C TRP A 427 3.98 21.95 13.02
N GLY A 428 3.69 23.24 12.88
CA GLY A 428 2.37 23.65 12.43
C GLY A 428 2.26 25.13 12.11
N ASN A 429 1.91 25.43 10.86
CA ASN A 429 1.54 26.77 10.42
C ASN A 429 0.26 26.68 9.58
N GLY A 430 -0.87 27.11 10.16
CA GLY A 430 -2.17 27.09 9.48
C GLY A 430 -3.35 27.54 10.35
N GLY A 431 -3.30 27.32 11.67
CA GLY A 431 -4.45 27.59 12.55
C GLY A 431 -4.97 29.04 12.49
N PHE A 432 -4.07 30.04 12.47
CA PHE A 432 -4.49 31.44 12.31
C PHE A 432 -5.15 31.72 10.95
N ALA A 433 -4.75 31.05 9.86
CA ALA A 433 -5.36 31.20 8.55
C ALA A 433 -6.78 30.59 8.52
N ALA A 434 -6.98 29.48 9.22
CA ALA A 434 -8.29 28.88 9.42
C ALA A 434 -9.24 29.82 10.18
N MET A 435 -8.85 30.27 11.39
CA MET A 435 -9.68 31.16 12.23
C MET A 435 -10.01 32.51 11.58
N SER A 436 -9.05 33.11 10.87
CA SER A 436 -9.25 34.39 10.18
C SER A 436 -10.17 34.27 8.97
N GLY A 437 -10.26 33.05 8.41
CA GLY A 437 -10.91 32.75 7.14
C GLY A 437 -10.07 33.15 5.94
N TYR A 438 -8.76 33.32 6.09
CA TYR A 438 -7.81 33.76 5.05
C TYR A 438 -7.25 32.59 4.25
N PRO A 439 -6.71 32.80 3.04
CA PRO A 439 -6.34 31.69 2.18
C PRO A 439 -5.03 31.04 2.64
N HIS A 440 -4.97 29.72 2.50
CA HIS A 440 -3.84 28.88 2.90
C HIS A 440 -3.62 27.78 1.87
N ILE A 441 -2.42 27.71 1.32
CA ILE A 441 -2.00 26.66 0.38
C ILE A 441 -0.89 25.86 1.04
N THR A 442 -0.99 24.55 1.02
CA THR A 442 0.15 23.68 1.29
C THR A 442 0.57 22.99 0.00
N ILE A 443 1.88 22.88 -0.20
CA ILE A 443 2.46 22.09 -1.29
C ILE A 443 3.46 21.09 -0.71
N PRO A 444 3.68 19.94 -1.37
CA PRO A 444 4.69 18.97 -0.94
C PRO A 444 6.08 19.60 -0.93
N PHE A 445 6.82 19.45 0.17
CA PHE A 445 8.08 20.18 0.35
C PHE A 445 9.31 19.27 0.49
N GLY A 446 9.23 18.27 1.36
CA GLY A 446 10.35 17.37 1.62
C GLY A 446 9.90 16.09 2.30
N LEU A 447 10.87 15.26 2.63
CA LEU A 447 10.67 14.03 3.39
C LEU A 447 11.41 14.09 4.71
N VAL A 448 10.80 13.48 5.73
CA VAL A 448 11.41 13.23 7.04
C VAL A 448 11.16 11.76 7.34
N ASP A 449 12.22 10.97 7.50
CA ASP A 449 12.12 9.52 7.70
C ASP A 449 11.29 8.80 6.61
N GLY A 450 11.36 9.28 5.37
CA GLY A 450 10.58 8.75 4.24
C GLY A 450 9.13 9.24 4.16
N LEU A 451 8.68 10.07 5.10
CA LEU A 451 7.30 10.57 5.17
C LEU A 451 7.19 12.01 4.66
N PRO A 452 6.16 12.35 3.85
CA PRO A 452 5.96 13.70 3.33
C PRO A 452 5.72 14.75 4.42
N VAL A 453 6.28 15.93 4.16
CA VAL A 453 5.98 17.16 4.89
C VAL A 453 5.73 18.29 3.91
N GLY A 454 4.74 19.14 4.21
CA GLY A 454 4.31 20.25 3.38
C GLY A 454 4.85 21.59 3.84
N ILE A 455 4.83 22.56 2.92
CA ILE A 455 5.12 23.97 3.19
C ILE A 455 3.90 24.83 2.89
N SER A 456 3.54 25.67 3.86
CA SER A 456 2.38 26.57 3.85
C SER A 456 2.72 27.90 3.18
N PHE A 457 1.79 28.43 2.40
CA PHE A 457 1.72 29.82 1.93
C PHE A 457 0.41 30.43 2.44
N ILE A 458 0.49 31.55 3.17
CA ILE A 458 -0.65 32.22 3.82
C ILE A 458 -0.58 33.71 3.51
N SER A 459 -1.70 34.35 3.18
CA SER A 459 -1.81 35.82 3.06
C SER A 459 -3.14 36.33 3.64
N THR A 460 -3.51 37.57 3.35
CA THR A 460 -4.77 38.19 3.74
C THR A 460 -5.95 37.70 2.89
N ALA A 461 -7.18 38.07 3.26
CA ALA A 461 -8.38 37.72 2.50
C ALA A 461 -8.29 38.20 1.05
N TRP A 462 -8.75 37.35 0.12
CA TRP A 462 -8.83 37.62 -1.31
C TRP A 462 -7.49 37.70 -2.05
N ASP A 463 -6.37 37.45 -1.37
CA ASP A 463 -5.06 37.27 -1.98
C ASP A 463 -4.85 35.85 -2.54
N ASP A 464 -5.91 35.03 -2.62
CA ASP A 464 -5.89 33.64 -3.08
C ASP A 464 -5.08 33.48 -4.38
N LYS A 465 -5.30 34.33 -5.38
CA LYS A 465 -4.55 34.28 -6.65
C LYS A 465 -3.05 34.54 -6.46
N SER A 466 -2.71 35.56 -5.69
CA SER A 466 -1.32 35.97 -5.43
C SER A 466 -0.53 34.83 -4.76
N ILE A 467 -1.13 34.18 -3.75
CA ILE A 467 -0.46 33.05 -3.09
C ILE A 467 -0.43 31.77 -3.93
N ILE A 468 -1.41 31.55 -4.82
CA ILE A 468 -1.35 30.46 -5.81
C ILE A 468 -0.17 30.67 -6.77
N GLU A 469 0.02 31.89 -7.27
CA GLU A 469 1.14 32.22 -8.15
C GLU A 469 2.50 32.02 -7.47
N MET A 470 2.62 32.44 -6.20
CA MET A 470 3.83 32.22 -5.40
C MET A 470 4.09 30.73 -5.11
N ALA A 471 3.06 29.99 -4.69
CA ALA A 471 3.16 28.54 -4.44
C ALA A 471 3.53 27.76 -5.70
N TYR A 472 2.99 28.15 -6.87
CA TYR A 472 3.34 27.56 -8.15
C TYR A 472 4.82 27.77 -8.48
N ALA A 473 5.32 29.01 -8.37
CA ALA A 473 6.74 29.30 -8.62
C ALA A 473 7.66 28.49 -7.70
N PHE A 474 7.32 28.35 -6.42
CA PHE A 474 8.07 27.51 -5.48
C PHE A 474 7.99 26.03 -5.86
N GLU A 475 6.81 25.51 -6.21
CA GLU A 475 6.61 24.12 -6.63
C GLU A 475 7.53 23.74 -7.79
N GLN A 476 7.66 24.61 -8.80
CA GLN A 476 8.50 24.36 -9.98
C GLN A 476 9.99 24.26 -9.64
N GLU A 477 10.46 24.98 -8.62
CA GLU A 477 11.86 24.93 -8.18
C GLU A 477 12.13 23.81 -7.18
N ASN A 478 11.15 23.45 -6.34
CA ASN A 478 11.32 22.45 -5.30
C ASN A 478 11.48 21.01 -5.85
N GLY A 479 10.87 20.70 -7.00
CA GLY A 479 11.05 19.41 -7.68
C GLY A 479 10.55 18.18 -6.90
N PHE A 480 9.67 18.33 -5.91
CA PHE A 480 9.22 17.22 -5.06
C PHE A 480 8.64 16.05 -5.86
N ASN A 481 7.83 16.35 -6.88
CA ASN A 481 7.20 15.34 -7.73
C ASN A 481 8.21 14.67 -8.69
N GLU A 482 9.34 15.31 -9.02
CA GLU A 482 10.40 14.72 -9.84
C GLU A 482 11.25 13.73 -9.03
N LEU A 483 11.38 13.96 -7.72
CA LEU A 483 12.01 13.01 -6.77
C LEU A 483 11.17 11.74 -6.53
N HIS A 484 9.90 11.73 -6.97
CA HIS A 484 8.91 10.68 -6.69
C HIS A 484 8.14 10.19 -7.92
N GLN A 485 8.62 10.45 -9.13
CA GLN A 485 8.16 9.65 -10.27
C GLN A 485 8.64 8.22 -10.05
N SER A 486 7.74 7.24 -10.19
CA SER A 486 8.17 5.87 -10.46
C SER A 486 9.21 5.95 -11.57
N PRO A 487 10.44 5.42 -11.37
CA PRO A 487 11.46 5.50 -12.38
C PRO A 487 10.86 5.01 -13.70
N SER A 488 11.12 5.72 -14.79
CA SER A 488 10.71 5.26 -16.11
C SER A 488 11.12 3.80 -16.30
N GLU A 489 10.42 3.03 -17.13
CA GLU A 489 10.83 1.64 -17.42
C GLU A 489 12.32 1.56 -17.78
N SER A 490 12.84 2.59 -18.48
CA SER A 490 14.26 2.76 -18.79
C SER A 490 15.15 2.93 -17.56
N GLU A 491 14.77 3.74 -16.57
CA GLU A 491 15.55 3.96 -15.35
C GLU A 491 15.48 2.76 -14.39
N THR A 492 14.31 2.10 -14.34
CA THR A 492 14.13 0.84 -13.61
C THR A 492 15.04 -0.23 -14.18
N GLU A 493 15.08 -0.34 -15.51
CA GLU A 493 15.97 -1.26 -16.21
C GLU A 493 17.44 -0.91 -15.95
N GLN A 494 17.84 0.36 -16.06
CA GLN A 494 19.21 0.77 -15.77
C GLN A 494 19.64 0.48 -14.32
N ARG A 495 18.75 0.69 -13.35
CA ARG A 495 19.02 0.39 -11.94
C ARG A 495 19.10 -1.11 -11.70
N LEU A 496 18.21 -1.89 -12.31
CA LEU A 496 18.25 -3.35 -12.24
C LEU A 496 19.56 -3.88 -12.85
N GLN A 497 19.94 -3.40 -14.03
CA GLN A 497 21.21 -3.76 -14.68
C GLN A 497 22.42 -3.39 -13.83
N LYS A 498 22.42 -2.21 -13.19
CA LYS A 498 23.47 -1.81 -12.25
C LYS A 498 23.53 -2.74 -11.03
N MET A 499 22.39 -3.11 -10.48
CA MET A 499 22.32 -4.03 -9.34
C MET A 499 22.82 -5.42 -9.73
N LEU A 500 22.32 -5.97 -10.83
CA LEU A 500 22.72 -7.29 -11.36
C LEU A 500 24.19 -7.37 -11.75
N SER A 501 24.84 -6.24 -12.10
CA SER A 501 26.28 -6.17 -12.42
C SER A 501 27.17 -5.74 -11.25
N SER A 502 26.60 -5.45 -10.08
CA SER A 502 27.37 -4.97 -8.92
C SER A 502 28.28 -6.07 -8.36
N SER A 503 29.52 -5.71 -7.99
CA SER A 503 30.43 -6.59 -7.26
C SER A 503 29.92 -6.89 -5.86
N ARG A 504 30.15 -8.10 -5.35
CA ARG A 504 29.83 -8.45 -3.97
C ARG A 504 30.58 -7.54 -2.98
N PRO A 505 29.92 -7.08 -1.89
CA PRO A 505 30.56 -6.25 -0.89
C PRO A 505 31.38 -7.04 0.15
N ILE A 506 31.23 -8.37 0.19
CA ILE A 506 31.88 -9.28 1.13
C ILE A 506 32.25 -10.60 0.43
N ASP A 507 33.13 -11.38 1.07
CA ASP A 507 33.58 -12.69 0.58
C ASP A 507 32.46 -13.74 0.54
N ALA A 508 32.66 -14.79 -0.27
CA ALA A 508 31.70 -15.89 -0.43
C ALA A 508 31.60 -16.77 0.83
N GLY A 509 30.39 -17.22 1.14
CA GLY A 509 30.13 -18.40 1.96
C GLY A 509 30.71 -19.68 1.33
N LYS A 510 30.72 -20.77 2.10
CA LYS A 510 31.29 -22.07 1.71
C LYS A 510 30.24 -23.14 1.37
N SER A 511 28.96 -22.78 1.39
CA SER A 511 27.89 -23.74 1.16
C SER A 511 27.80 -24.14 -0.32
N LEU A 512 27.27 -25.34 -0.56
CA LEU A 512 26.86 -25.82 -1.87
C LEU A 512 25.33 -25.73 -2.06
N TRP A 513 24.58 -25.35 -1.02
CA TRP A 513 23.14 -25.18 -1.06
C TRP A 513 22.77 -23.78 -1.54
N THR A 514 21.91 -23.67 -2.55
CA THR A 514 21.55 -22.36 -3.13
C THR A 514 20.78 -21.47 -2.16
N ASP A 515 20.05 -22.04 -1.21
CA ASP A 515 19.29 -21.32 -0.17
C ASP A 515 20.13 -20.90 1.05
N GLU A 516 21.37 -21.37 1.14
CA GLU A 516 22.36 -20.92 2.12
C GLU A 516 23.30 -19.85 1.54
N LEU A 517 23.17 -19.54 0.24
CA LEU A 517 23.95 -18.55 -0.48
C LEU A 517 23.09 -17.31 -0.79
N THR A 518 23.72 -16.14 -0.82
CA THR A 518 23.13 -14.91 -1.33
C THR A 518 22.93 -14.99 -2.85
N TRP A 519 21.96 -14.24 -3.38
CA TRP A 519 21.72 -14.20 -4.83
C TRP A 519 22.97 -13.77 -5.63
N MET A 520 23.81 -12.90 -5.05
CA MET A 520 25.06 -12.46 -5.69
C MET A 520 26.10 -13.58 -5.74
N GLU A 521 26.17 -14.43 -4.72
CA GLU A 521 27.06 -15.59 -4.71
C GLU A 521 26.62 -16.63 -5.74
N VAL A 522 25.32 -16.91 -5.82
CA VAL A 522 24.76 -17.83 -6.84
C VAL A 522 25.04 -17.29 -8.24
N ARG A 523 24.78 -15.99 -8.50
CA ARG A 523 25.12 -15.33 -9.77
C ARG A 523 26.60 -15.52 -10.12
N ASP A 524 27.50 -15.15 -9.20
CA ASP A 524 28.94 -15.19 -9.44
C ASP A 524 29.44 -16.63 -9.65
N LEU A 525 28.89 -17.61 -8.94
CA LEU A 525 29.23 -19.03 -9.14
C LEU A 525 28.79 -19.50 -10.53
N ILE A 526 27.59 -19.15 -10.98
CA ILE A 526 27.09 -19.47 -12.32
C ILE A 526 27.97 -18.83 -13.40
N GLU A 527 28.34 -17.56 -13.24
CA GLU A 527 29.29 -16.86 -14.13
C GLU A 527 30.66 -17.54 -14.15
N ASN A 528 31.11 -18.10 -13.02
CA ASN A 528 32.35 -18.87 -12.90
C ASN A 528 32.21 -20.35 -13.27
N GLY A 529 31.09 -20.76 -13.89
CA GLY A 529 30.93 -22.07 -14.49
C GLY A 529 30.17 -23.11 -13.67
N TYR A 530 29.63 -22.75 -12.50
CA TYR A 530 28.71 -23.60 -11.71
C TYR A 530 27.34 -23.70 -12.40
N THR A 531 27.32 -24.40 -13.53
CA THR A 531 26.15 -24.49 -14.42
C THR A 531 25.35 -25.78 -14.21
N GLN A 532 25.65 -26.53 -13.16
CA GLN A 532 24.95 -27.76 -12.78
C GLN A 532 24.27 -27.57 -11.43
N VAL A 533 23.04 -28.07 -11.30
CA VAL A 533 22.30 -28.05 -10.03
C VAL A 533 21.56 -29.35 -9.81
N ILE A 534 21.73 -29.94 -8.62
CA ILE A 534 21.01 -31.13 -8.18
C ILE A 534 19.74 -30.67 -7.48
N VAL A 535 18.60 -31.25 -7.84
CA VAL A 535 17.29 -31.03 -7.23
C VAL A 535 16.92 -32.31 -6.46
N PRO A 536 17.29 -32.40 -5.17
CA PRO A 536 17.01 -33.58 -4.36
C PRO A 536 15.56 -33.62 -3.87
N THR A 537 14.95 -34.80 -3.87
CA THR A 537 13.58 -35.00 -3.42
C THR A 537 13.47 -36.15 -2.42
N GLY A 538 12.85 -35.89 -1.26
CA GLY A 538 12.78 -36.84 -0.14
C GLY A 538 11.44 -36.79 0.56
N GLY A 539 10.69 -37.89 0.55
CA GLY A 539 9.37 -37.92 1.14
C GLY A 539 9.34 -37.88 2.66
N ILE A 540 8.12 -37.75 3.19
CA ILE A 540 7.79 -37.90 4.61
C ILE A 540 6.85 -39.10 4.72
N GLU A 541 7.34 -40.18 5.30
CA GLU A 541 6.67 -41.49 5.33
C GLU A 541 6.83 -42.20 6.68
N GLN A 542 6.22 -43.38 6.81
CA GLN A 542 6.32 -44.22 8.00
C GLN A 542 7.70 -44.90 8.09
N ASN A 543 8.43 -44.67 9.19
CA ASN A 543 9.80 -45.19 9.39
C ASN A 543 9.99 -45.88 10.73
N GLY A 544 9.51 -47.13 10.84
CA GLY A 544 9.70 -47.96 12.03
C GLY A 544 9.29 -47.25 13.33
N PRO A 545 9.71 -47.74 14.50
CA PRO A 545 9.50 -47.04 15.77
C PRO A 545 10.61 -46.05 16.14
N PHE A 546 11.74 -46.10 15.44
CA PHE A 546 12.97 -45.45 15.90
C PHE A 546 13.52 -44.36 14.98
N LEU A 547 13.06 -44.27 13.73
CA LEU A 547 13.50 -43.25 12.79
C LEU A 547 12.48 -42.12 12.71
N SER A 548 12.93 -40.91 12.43
CA SER A 548 12.01 -39.81 12.13
C SER A 548 11.32 -40.04 10.78
N THR A 549 10.10 -39.50 10.62
CA THR A 549 9.30 -39.65 9.38
C THR A 549 9.97 -39.03 8.14
N GLY A 550 10.96 -38.15 8.34
CA GLY A 550 11.71 -37.49 7.29
C GLY A 550 13.07 -38.11 6.95
N LYS A 551 13.31 -39.41 7.21
CA LYS A 551 14.63 -40.09 7.02
C LYS A 551 15.33 -39.71 5.71
N HIS A 552 14.58 -39.69 4.61
CA HIS A 552 15.07 -39.37 3.27
C HIS A 552 15.71 -37.99 3.18
N ASN A 553 15.08 -37.00 3.85
CA ASN A 553 15.56 -35.63 3.86
C ASN A 553 16.86 -35.49 4.68
N VAL A 554 16.99 -36.25 5.77
CA VAL A 554 18.20 -36.27 6.61
C VAL A 554 19.38 -36.87 5.83
N ILE A 555 19.13 -37.93 5.05
CA ILE A 555 20.14 -38.55 4.18
C ILE A 555 20.54 -37.60 3.04
N LEU A 556 19.57 -37.00 2.35
CA LEU A 556 19.83 -36.05 1.25
C LEU A 556 20.59 -34.80 1.69
N GLN A 557 20.43 -34.37 2.95
CA GLN A 557 21.18 -33.25 3.53
C GLN A 557 22.69 -33.51 3.55
N ALA A 558 23.12 -34.76 3.77
CA ALA A 558 24.52 -35.15 3.67
C ALA A 558 24.92 -35.59 2.26
N ALA A 559 24.06 -36.32 1.55
CA ALA A 559 24.39 -36.90 0.26
C ALA A 559 24.55 -35.87 -0.86
N CYS A 560 23.66 -34.87 -0.97
CA CYS A 560 23.68 -33.93 -2.09
C CYS A 560 25.00 -33.14 -2.19
N PRO A 561 25.51 -32.53 -1.10
CA PRO A 561 26.78 -31.82 -1.14
C PRO A 561 27.96 -32.72 -1.51
N GLU A 562 27.98 -33.98 -1.06
CA GLU A 562 29.04 -34.93 -1.43
C GLU A 562 29.00 -35.29 -2.92
N ILE A 563 27.80 -35.50 -3.50
CA ILE A 563 27.64 -35.69 -4.94
C ILE A 563 28.13 -34.45 -5.70
N ALA A 564 27.70 -33.26 -5.26
CA ALA A 564 28.07 -32.00 -5.90
C ALA A 564 29.60 -31.76 -5.87
N LYS A 565 30.28 -32.11 -4.78
CA LYS A 565 31.76 -32.07 -4.69
C LYS A 565 32.43 -32.99 -5.70
N LYS A 566 31.95 -34.23 -5.85
CA LYS A 566 32.52 -35.21 -6.80
C LYS A 566 32.31 -34.77 -8.26
N LEU A 567 31.18 -34.15 -8.57
CA LEU A 567 30.90 -33.60 -9.90
C LEU A 567 31.72 -32.34 -10.22
N GLY A 568 32.00 -31.51 -9.21
CA GLY A 568 32.59 -30.19 -9.38
C GLY A 568 31.63 -29.21 -10.06
N ASN A 569 31.81 -27.90 -9.84
CA ASN A 569 30.99 -26.84 -10.44
C ASN A 569 29.46 -27.13 -10.39
N THR A 570 29.02 -27.71 -9.28
CA THR A 570 27.65 -28.20 -9.08
C THR A 570 27.13 -27.69 -7.74
N LEU A 571 25.88 -27.25 -7.71
CA LEU A 571 25.19 -26.81 -6.49
C LEU A 571 24.01 -27.74 -6.17
N CYS A 572 23.49 -27.65 -4.96
CA CYS A 572 22.27 -28.30 -4.51
C CYS A 572 21.15 -27.26 -4.37
N ALA A 573 20.04 -27.49 -5.06
CA ALA A 573 18.79 -26.78 -4.80
C ALA A 573 18.17 -27.27 -3.48
N PRO A 574 17.26 -26.52 -2.84
CA PRO A 574 16.63 -26.94 -1.59
C PRO A 574 15.92 -28.28 -1.75
N ILE A 575 15.96 -29.10 -0.69
CA ILE A 575 15.32 -30.42 -0.71
C ILE A 575 13.80 -30.28 -0.83
N ILE A 576 13.21 -30.94 -1.84
CA ILE A 576 11.77 -31.02 -2.00
C ILE A 576 11.24 -32.12 -1.08
N LYS A 577 10.63 -31.71 0.03
CA LYS A 577 10.15 -32.60 1.09
C LYS A 577 8.77 -33.20 0.84
N PHE A 578 8.02 -32.63 -0.11
CA PHE A 578 6.64 -32.99 -0.39
C PHE A 578 6.58 -33.73 -1.72
N VAL A 579 6.33 -35.04 -1.66
CA VAL A 579 6.30 -35.92 -2.83
C VAL A 579 5.07 -36.83 -2.76
N PRO A 580 4.71 -37.54 -3.84
CA PRO A 580 3.64 -38.53 -3.78
C PRO A 580 4.06 -39.71 -2.89
N GLU A 581 3.33 -39.94 -1.80
CA GLU A 581 3.56 -41.03 -0.84
C GLU A 581 2.31 -41.93 -0.68
N GLY A 582 1.47 -41.94 -1.72
CA GLY A 582 0.18 -42.62 -1.77
C GLY A 582 -1.00 -41.67 -1.92
N ASN A 583 -2.21 -42.23 -2.10
CA ASN A 583 -3.42 -41.42 -2.30
C ASN A 583 -3.82 -40.74 -0.99
N ILE A 584 -4.32 -39.50 -1.07
CA ILE A 584 -4.84 -38.76 0.10
C ILE A 584 -6.26 -39.24 0.42
N GLU A 585 -7.11 -39.37 -0.60
CA GLU A 585 -8.52 -39.75 -0.47
C GLU A 585 -8.93 -40.76 -1.57
N PRO A 586 -9.35 -41.99 -1.20
CA PRO A 586 -9.12 -42.61 0.11
C PRO A 586 -7.60 -42.82 0.36
N PRO A 587 -7.16 -42.82 1.63
CA PRO A 587 -5.74 -42.97 1.94
C PRO A 587 -5.17 -44.30 1.45
N SER A 588 -3.98 -44.29 0.84
CA SER A 588 -3.24 -45.49 0.45
C SER A 588 -1.74 -45.30 0.63
N GLY A 589 -0.95 -46.37 0.60
CA GLY A 589 0.51 -46.26 0.78
C GLY A 589 0.88 -45.68 2.15
N ALA A 590 1.86 -44.79 2.20
CA ALA A 590 2.29 -44.15 3.44
C ALA A 590 1.23 -43.22 4.04
N MET A 591 0.27 -42.73 3.24
CA MET A 591 -0.87 -41.94 3.72
C MET A 591 -1.82 -42.73 4.65
N LEU A 592 -1.63 -44.05 4.80
CA LEU A 592 -2.30 -44.83 5.84
C LEU A 592 -1.77 -44.53 7.25
N PHE A 593 -0.60 -43.91 7.37
CA PHE A 593 0.10 -43.68 8.64
C PHE A 593 0.11 -42.19 9.01
N PRO A 594 -0.13 -41.84 10.29
CA PRO A 594 -0.04 -40.46 10.76
C PRO A 594 1.34 -39.84 10.55
N GLY A 595 1.37 -38.56 10.17
CA GLY A 595 2.60 -37.80 9.95
C GLY A 595 3.15 -37.87 8.53
N SER A 596 2.68 -38.81 7.69
CA SER A 596 2.97 -38.82 6.27
C SER A 596 2.32 -37.63 5.56
N ILE A 597 3.04 -37.01 4.61
CA ILE A 597 2.53 -35.91 3.80
C ILE A 597 2.72 -36.27 2.32
N SER A 598 1.62 -36.45 1.60
CA SER A 598 1.63 -36.79 0.18
C SER A 598 1.11 -35.64 -0.69
N LEU A 599 1.77 -35.42 -1.83
CA LEU A 599 1.22 -34.60 -2.92
C LEU A 599 0.48 -35.47 -3.93
N ARG A 600 -0.56 -34.90 -4.56
CA ARG A 600 -1.09 -35.45 -5.81
C ARG A 600 -0.01 -35.42 -6.89
N ALA A 601 -0.01 -36.41 -7.77
CA ALA A 601 1.01 -36.54 -8.82
C ALA A 601 1.07 -35.28 -9.71
N GLU A 602 -0.08 -34.71 -10.05
CA GLU A 602 -0.17 -33.51 -10.88
C GLU A 602 0.47 -32.30 -10.21
N THR A 603 0.22 -32.12 -8.90
CA THR A 603 0.83 -31.04 -8.11
C THR A 603 2.34 -31.20 -8.02
N TYR A 604 2.82 -32.44 -7.80
CA TYR A 604 4.25 -32.72 -7.76
C TYR A 604 4.92 -32.45 -9.11
N HIS A 605 4.28 -32.81 -10.23
CA HIS A 605 4.81 -32.50 -11.56
C HIS A 605 4.89 -31.00 -11.82
N MET A 606 3.87 -30.23 -11.44
CA MET A 606 3.87 -28.77 -11.58
C MET A 606 4.97 -28.13 -10.72
N LEU A 607 5.12 -28.58 -9.48
CA LEU A 607 6.16 -28.12 -8.57
C LEU A 607 7.57 -28.32 -9.16
N LEU A 608 7.86 -29.52 -9.67
CA LEU A 608 9.15 -29.81 -10.31
C LEU A 608 9.38 -28.98 -11.58
N ASP A 609 8.33 -28.78 -12.39
CA ASP A 609 8.39 -27.98 -13.62
C ASP A 609 8.74 -26.52 -13.30
N ASP A 610 8.07 -25.91 -12.30
CA ASP A 610 8.29 -24.52 -11.89
C ASP A 610 9.67 -24.32 -11.28
N ILE A 611 10.12 -25.23 -10.41
CA ILE A 611 11.47 -25.19 -9.81
C ILE A 611 12.53 -25.27 -10.90
N ALA A 612 12.42 -26.24 -11.81
CA ALA A 612 13.41 -26.40 -12.87
C ALA A 612 13.41 -25.24 -13.87
N SER A 613 12.24 -24.67 -14.15
CA SER A 613 12.13 -23.47 -15.00
C SER A 613 12.79 -22.25 -14.37
N SER A 614 12.61 -22.06 -13.08
CA SER A 614 13.27 -20.99 -12.31
C SER A 614 14.79 -21.17 -12.31
N LEU A 615 15.28 -22.39 -12.06
CA LEU A 615 16.71 -22.70 -12.09
C LEU A 615 17.33 -22.48 -13.47
N LYS A 616 16.61 -22.86 -14.54
CA LYS A 616 17.01 -22.54 -15.91
C LYS A 616 17.13 -21.03 -16.11
N GLN A 617 16.15 -20.26 -15.63
CA GLN A 617 16.15 -18.79 -15.75
C GLN A 617 17.32 -18.15 -14.99
N SER A 618 17.75 -18.74 -13.87
CA SER A 618 18.93 -18.29 -13.11
C SER A 618 20.26 -18.56 -13.84
N GLY A 619 20.29 -19.39 -14.88
CA GLY A 619 21.47 -19.66 -15.70
C GLY A 619 22.04 -21.08 -15.58
N PHE A 620 21.41 -21.99 -14.83
CA PHE A 620 21.82 -23.39 -14.80
C PHE A 620 21.51 -24.10 -16.13
N LYS A 621 22.43 -24.97 -16.55
CA LYS A 621 22.38 -25.70 -17.83
C LYS A 621 22.04 -27.18 -17.66
N ASN A 622 22.44 -27.80 -16.56
CA ASN A 622 22.08 -29.18 -16.23
C ASN A 622 21.33 -29.19 -14.90
N ILE A 623 20.03 -29.48 -14.96
CA ILE A 623 19.15 -29.58 -13.80
C ILE A 623 18.95 -31.08 -13.53
N ILE A 624 19.40 -31.56 -12.39
CA ILE A 624 19.58 -32.99 -12.13
C ILE A 624 18.64 -33.42 -11.01
N PHE A 625 17.60 -34.17 -11.35
CA PHE A 625 16.67 -34.72 -10.37
C PHE A 625 17.19 -36.04 -9.78
N ILE A 626 17.28 -36.09 -8.46
CA ILE A 626 17.52 -37.30 -7.67
C ILE A 626 16.42 -37.45 -6.62
N GLY A 627 16.03 -38.68 -6.30
CA GLY A 627 14.98 -38.93 -5.32
C GLY A 627 15.28 -40.12 -4.43
N ASP A 628 15.07 -39.97 -3.12
CA ASP A 628 15.45 -40.98 -2.13
C ASP A 628 14.29 -41.91 -1.71
N SER A 629 13.07 -41.68 -2.21
CA SER A 629 11.88 -42.51 -1.96
C SER A 629 11.25 -43.03 -3.27
N GLY A 630 10.50 -44.14 -3.19
CA GLY A 630 9.93 -44.77 -4.40
C GLY A 630 8.84 -43.93 -5.07
N GLY A 631 8.05 -43.19 -4.29
CA GLY A 631 6.90 -42.44 -4.79
C GLY A 631 7.24 -41.22 -5.65
N ASN A 632 8.48 -40.74 -5.58
CA ASN A 632 8.92 -39.55 -6.31
C ASN A 632 9.57 -39.85 -7.69
N GLN A 633 9.96 -41.11 -7.94
CA GLN A 633 10.74 -41.54 -9.11
C GLN A 633 10.04 -41.23 -10.45
N LYS A 634 8.81 -41.71 -10.60
CA LYS A 634 8.04 -41.60 -11.86
C LYS A 634 7.75 -40.13 -12.24
N GLY A 635 7.49 -39.29 -11.25
CA GLY A 635 7.18 -37.88 -11.49
C GLY A 635 8.38 -37.11 -12.04
N MET A 636 9.57 -37.35 -11.47
CA MET A 636 10.82 -36.75 -11.97
C MET A 636 11.13 -37.20 -13.40
N GLU A 637 10.94 -38.49 -13.73
CA GLU A 637 11.13 -38.99 -15.10
C GLU A 637 10.21 -38.28 -16.11
N ILE A 638 8.92 -38.16 -15.79
CA ILE A 638 7.92 -37.51 -16.65
C ILE A 638 8.27 -36.04 -16.86
N VAL A 639 8.60 -35.34 -15.78
CA VAL A 639 8.93 -33.91 -15.83
C VAL A 639 10.22 -33.69 -16.60
N ALA A 640 11.29 -34.44 -16.35
CA ALA A 640 12.55 -34.30 -17.09
C ALA A 640 12.35 -34.46 -18.61
N LYS A 641 11.58 -35.46 -19.05
CA LYS A 641 11.25 -35.66 -20.48
C LYS A 641 10.46 -34.47 -21.04
N LYS A 642 9.44 -34.01 -20.32
CA LYS A 642 8.59 -32.86 -20.73
C LYS A 642 9.42 -31.57 -20.84
N LEU A 643 10.29 -31.32 -19.86
CA LEU A 643 11.18 -30.17 -19.84
C LEU A 643 12.15 -30.20 -21.03
N ASN A 644 12.80 -31.33 -21.29
CA ASN A 644 13.71 -31.47 -22.44
C ASN A 644 13.01 -31.27 -23.78
N GLN A 645 11.77 -31.73 -23.92
CA GLN A 645 10.98 -31.42 -25.11
C GLN A 645 10.71 -29.91 -25.23
N ARG A 646 10.28 -29.26 -24.14
CA ARG A 646 10.00 -27.81 -24.09
C ARG A 646 11.24 -26.95 -24.28
N TRP A 647 12.41 -27.43 -23.86
CA TRP A 647 13.68 -26.70 -23.87
C TRP A 647 14.57 -27.05 -25.06
N SER A 648 14.04 -27.79 -26.03
CA SER A 648 14.75 -28.13 -27.27
C SER A 648 15.39 -26.89 -27.91
N GLY A 649 16.69 -27.00 -28.23
CA GLY A 649 17.48 -25.90 -28.82
C GLY A 649 18.00 -24.85 -27.85
N SER A 650 17.64 -24.90 -26.55
CA SER A 650 18.12 -23.90 -25.57
C SER A 650 19.50 -24.22 -24.95
N GLY A 651 20.04 -25.42 -25.20
CA GLY A 651 21.30 -25.87 -24.59
C GLY A 651 21.20 -26.19 -23.09
N VAL A 652 19.98 -26.24 -22.55
CA VAL A 652 19.67 -26.60 -21.15
C VAL A 652 18.95 -27.94 -21.12
N LEU A 653 19.34 -28.80 -20.20
CA LEU A 653 18.81 -30.15 -20.05
C LEU A 653 18.37 -30.43 -18.60
N ALA A 654 17.25 -31.11 -18.47
CA ALA A 654 16.79 -31.76 -17.26
C ALA A 654 17.16 -33.25 -17.30
N HIS A 655 17.81 -33.74 -16.24
CA HIS A 655 18.22 -35.13 -16.10
C HIS A 655 17.43 -35.77 -14.97
N TYR A 656 16.97 -37.00 -15.16
CA TYR A 656 16.46 -37.84 -14.09
C TYR A 656 17.43 -39.00 -13.90
N ILE A 657 17.90 -39.19 -12.67
CA ILE A 657 18.95 -40.16 -12.32
C ILE A 657 18.33 -41.25 -11.45
N PRO A 658 17.74 -42.30 -12.05
CA PRO A 658 17.16 -43.41 -11.29
C PRO A 658 18.20 -44.13 -10.42
N GLU A 659 19.47 -44.12 -10.83
CA GLU A 659 20.56 -44.86 -10.19
C GLU A 659 20.81 -44.43 -8.74
N TYR A 660 20.46 -43.20 -8.35
CA TYR A 660 20.54 -42.77 -6.95
C TYR A 660 19.62 -43.62 -6.06
N TYR A 661 18.43 -43.97 -6.55
CA TYR A 661 17.47 -44.82 -5.83
C TYR A 661 17.68 -46.30 -6.13
N ASN A 662 17.59 -46.67 -7.41
CA ASN A 662 17.67 -48.05 -7.89
C ASN A 662 18.61 -48.15 -9.11
N PRO A 663 19.74 -48.89 -9.03
CA PRO A 663 20.11 -49.83 -7.97
C PRO A 663 20.86 -49.20 -6.78
N GLY A 664 20.90 -47.88 -6.63
CA GLY A 664 21.73 -47.20 -5.61
C GLY A 664 21.58 -47.71 -4.18
N TRP A 665 20.36 -48.04 -3.73
CA TRP A 665 20.17 -48.68 -2.41
C TRP A 665 20.76 -50.09 -2.34
N GLU A 666 20.51 -50.94 -3.33
CA GLU A 666 21.03 -52.32 -3.42
C GLU A 666 22.57 -52.34 -3.50
N GLU A 667 23.16 -51.37 -4.21
CA GLU A 667 24.62 -51.23 -4.29
C GLU A 667 25.21 -50.71 -2.96
N THR A 668 24.49 -49.87 -2.23
CA THR A 668 24.92 -49.41 -0.89
C THR A 668 24.90 -50.57 0.11
N GLU A 669 23.87 -51.41 0.07
CA GLU A 669 23.78 -52.65 0.85
C GLU A 669 24.96 -53.58 0.50
N ARG A 670 25.20 -53.82 -0.80
CA ARG A 670 26.31 -54.66 -1.25
C ARG A 670 27.66 -54.12 -0.79
N PHE A 671 27.90 -52.82 -0.90
CA PHE A 671 29.12 -52.17 -0.42
C PHE A 671 29.28 -52.35 1.10
N THR A 672 28.21 -52.17 1.85
CA THR A 672 28.20 -52.33 3.32
C THR A 672 28.61 -53.74 3.71
N LYS A 673 28.05 -54.75 3.04
CA LYS A 673 28.35 -56.16 3.31
C LYS A 673 29.73 -56.58 2.80
N GLU A 674 29.99 -56.38 1.52
CA GLU A 674 31.15 -56.97 0.84
C GLU A 674 32.44 -56.18 1.03
N VAL A 675 32.34 -54.86 1.24
CA VAL A 675 33.51 -53.98 1.38
C VAL A 675 33.73 -53.53 2.81
N LEU A 676 32.68 -53.10 3.51
CA LEU A 676 32.79 -52.66 4.91
C LEU A 676 32.75 -53.84 5.89
N GLY A 677 32.34 -55.03 5.44
CA GLY A 677 32.27 -56.23 6.28
C GLY A 677 31.17 -56.17 7.33
N VAL A 678 30.16 -55.32 7.14
CA VAL A 678 29.02 -55.18 8.05
C VAL A 678 27.83 -55.90 7.43
N GLU A 679 27.44 -57.03 8.01
CA GLU A 679 26.32 -57.83 7.55
C GLU A 679 25.22 -57.84 8.61
N GLU A 680 24.01 -57.54 8.19
CA GLU A 680 22.82 -57.76 9.01
C GLU A 680 22.55 -59.26 9.12
N THR A 681 22.53 -59.77 10.36
CA THR A 681 22.46 -61.21 10.65
C THR A 681 21.09 -61.66 11.14
N SER A 682 20.20 -60.71 11.44
CA SER A 682 18.79 -60.93 11.79
C SER A 682 17.88 -60.00 11.00
N ASN A 683 16.57 -60.10 11.23
CA ASN A 683 15.61 -59.09 10.81
C ASN A 683 14.70 -58.81 12.01
N ASP A 684 14.78 -57.59 12.52
CA ASP A 684 14.10 -57.19 13.75
C ASP A 684 12.62 -56.81 13.50
N GLY A 685 12.16 -56.86 12.24
CA GLY A 685 10.78 -56.58 11.84
C GLY A 685 10.44 -55.08 11.83
N HIS A 686 11.45 -54.22 11.79
CA HIS A 686 11.32 -52.77 11.77
C HIS A 686 11.75 -52.20 10.41
N HIS A 687 11.13 -51.09 9.99
CA HIS A 687 11.48 -50.39 8.76
C HIS A 687 12.72 -49.51 9.01
N ASP A 688 13.84 -50.19 9.26
CA ASP A 688 15.12 -49.64 9.71
C ASP A 688 16.25 -50.64 9.34
N ASP A 689 17.29 -50.13 8.70
CA ASP A 689 18.44 -50.89 8.23
C ASP A 689 19.73 -50.14 8.58
N ILE A 690 20.86 -50.85 8.73
CA ILE A 690 22.13 -50.28 9.19
C ILE A 690 22.62 -49.18 8.24
N TRP A 691 22.47 -49.36 6.93
CA TRP A 691 22.89 -48.34 5.95
C TRP A 691 22.01 -47.09 5.99
N VAL A 692 20.73 -47.19 6.37
CA VAL A 692 19.86 -46.02 6.56
C VAL A 692 20.25 -45.28 7.84
N THR A 693 20.29 -46.00 8.96
CA THR A 693 20.56 -45.40 10.28
C THR A 693 21.96 -44.79 10.34
N ALA A 694 22.99 -45.51 9.90
CA ALA A 694 24.37 -45.02 9.96
C ALA A 694 24.53 -43.74 9.13
N MET A 695 23.94 -43.66 7.93
CA MET A 695 23.96 -42.44 7.12
C MET A 695 23.19 -41.29 7.77
N MET A 696 22.05 -41.54 8.40
CA MET A 696 21.32 -40.50 9.14
C MET A 696 22.12 -39.94 10.32
N MET A 697 22.89 -40.78 11.02
CA MET A 697 23.77 -40.35 12.12
C MET A 697 24.89 -39.39 11.67
N VAL A 698 25.25 -39.37 10.38
CA VAL A 698 26.22 -38.37 9.86
C VAL A 698 25.66 -36.96 9.92
N THR A 699 24.36 -36.81 9.69
CA THR A 699 23.66 -35.50 9.74
C THR A 699 23.20 -35.18 11.15
N ASP A 700 22.42 -36.08 11.76
CA ASP A 700 21.76 -35.85 13.05
C ASP A 700 21.40 -37.19 13.74
N PRO A 701 22.24 -37.67 14.68
CA PRO A 701 21.99 -38.87 15.46
C PRO A 701 20.72 -38.84 16.33
N GLU A 702 20.16 -37.67 16.64
CA GLU A 702 18.91 -37.61 17.41
C GLU A 702 17.72 -38.12 16.60
N GLN A 703 17.79 -38.06 15.26
CA GLN A 703 16.75 -38.52 14.33
C GLN A 703 16.58 -40.04 14.30
N VAL A 704 17.56 -40.79 14.82
CA VAL A 704 17.50 -42.26 14.92
C VAL A 704 17.25 -42.76 16.35
N ARG A 705 16.97 -41.82 17.27
CA ARG A 705 16.68 -42.08 18.69
C ARG A 705 17.81 -42.85 19.40
N HIS A 706 19.06 -42.57 19.03
CA HIS A 706 20.22 -43.35 19.47
C HIS A 706 20.31 -43.48 20.99
N GLN A 707 20.23 -42.37 21.73
CA GLN A 707 20.28 -42.40 23.20
C GLN A 707 19.10 -43.17 23.79
N GLN A 708 17.89 -42.99 23.27
CA GLN A 708 16.71 -43.69 23.76
C GLN A 708 16.78 -45.20 23.48
N ARG A 709 17.41 -45.60 22.37
CA ARG A 709 17.69 -47.01 22.07
C ARG A 709 18.69 -47.59 23.05
N ILE A 710 19.75 -46.87 23.41
CA ILE A 710 20.72 -47.29 24.44
C ILE A 710 19.99 -47.50 25.77
N ASP A 711 19.22 -46.51 26.20
CA ASP A 711 18.50 -46.55 27.48
C ASP A 711 17.51 -47.72 27.55
N ALA A 712 16.94 -48.12 26.41
CA ALA A 712 16.03 -49.25 26.28
C ALA A 712 16.73 -50.62 26.08
N GLY A 713 18.05 -50.66 25.90
CA GLY A 713 18.77 -51.88 25.53
C GLY A 713 18.48 -52.38 24.11
N LEU A 714 18.11 -51.46 23.21
CA LEU A 714 17.71 -51.69 21.81
C LEU A 714 18.64 -50.97 20.82
N ALA A 715 19.89 -50.73 21.21
CA ALA A 715 20.90 -50.08 20.38
C ALA A 715 21.57 -51.05 19.39
N SER A 716 20.76 -51.78 18.64
CA SER A 716 21.18 -52.62 17.53
C SER A 716 20.18 -52.56 16.38
N ILE A 717 20.62 -52.88 15.18
CA ILE A 717 19.77 -52.99 13.98
C ILE A 717 20.09 -54.30 13.28
N ASN A 718 19.11 -55.19 13.17
CA ASN A 718 19.22 -56.44 12.43
C ASN A 718 20.49 -57.25 12.81
N GLY A 719 20.82 -57.22 14.11
CA GLY A 719 21.98 -57.90 14.70
C GLY A 719 23.29 -57.11 14.68
N VAL A 720 23.30 -55.87 14.17
CA VAL A 720 24.47 -54.97 14.15
C VAL A 720 24.39 -53.99 15.33
N ASP A 721 25.43 -53.94 16.17
CA ASP A 721 25.55 -52.95 17.24
C ASP A 721 25.78 -51.55 16.66
N ILE A 722 25.02 -50.56 17.12
CA ILE A 722 25.17 -49.15 16.69
C ILE A 722 25.87 -48.30 17.75
N THR A 723 26.53 -48.94 18.71
CA THR A 723 27.40 -48.33 19.72
C THR A 723 28.86 -48.79 19.55
N PRO A 724 29.84 -47.89 19.74
CA PRO A 724 29.71 -46.47 20.04
C PRO A 724 29.27 -45.61 18.84
N ILE A 725 28.64 -44.46 19.11
CA ILE A 725 28.08 -43.56 18.08
C ILE A 725 29.10 -43.12 17.02
N ASP A 726 30.35 -42.89 17.43
CA ASP A 726 31.41 -42.41 16.53
C ASP A 726 31.77 -43.45 15.46
N GLU A 727 31.75 -44.75 15.80
CA GLU A 727 32.02 -45.84 14.87
C GLU A 727 30.89 -46.00 13.85
N THR A 728 29.64 -45.95 14.31
CA THR A 728 28.46 -46.01 13.42
C THR A 728 28.37 -44.78 12.53
N THR A 729 28.71 -43.60 13.05
CA THR A 729 28.76 -42.37 12.25
C THR A 729 29.83 -42.46 11.17
N GLU A 730 31.01 -42.99 11.51
CA GLU A 730 32.09 -43.19 10.54
C GLU A 730 31.72 -44.25 9.47
N LEU A 731 30.99 -45.30 9.86
CA LEU A 731 30.40 -46.25 8.92
C LEU A 731 29.46 -45.55 7.94
N GLY A 732 28.58 -44.69 8.45
CA GLY A 732 27.68 -43.87 7.64
C GLY A 732 28.40 -42.95 6.67
N ARG A 733 29.53 -42.34 7.07
CA ARG A 733 30.34 -41.49 6.17
C ARG A 733 30.89 -42.28 4.99
N LYS A 734 31.38 -43.50 5.22
CA LYS A 734 31.88 -44.37 4.14
C LYS A 734 30.78 -44.78 3.16
N MET A 735 29.57 -45.07 3.68
CA MET A 735 28.41 -45.36 2.84
C MET A 735 27.97 -44.15 2.01
N LEU A 736 27.93 -42.95 2.61
CA LEU A 736 27.61 -41.71 1.91
C LEU A 736 28.64 -41.38 0.82
N GLU A 737 29.94 -41.57 1.10
CA GLU A 737 30.99 -41.36 0.11
C GLU A 737 30.83 -42.30 -1.08
N PHE A 738 30.61 -43.59 -0.84
CA PHE A 738 30.33 -44.57 -1.90
C PHE A 738 29.08 -44.18 -2.71
N ARG A 739 27.97 -43.88 -2.04
CA ARG A 739 26.71 -43.50 -2.69
C ARG A 739 26.87 -42.23 -3.51
N ALA A 740 27.66 -41.28 -3.03
CA ALA A 740 27.97 -40.04 -3.74
C ALA A 740 28.80 -40.29 -5.00
N GLU A 741 29.83 -41.12 -4.93
CA GLU A 741 30.67 -41.50 -6.08
C GLU A 741 29.85 -42.26 -7.13
N PHE A 742 29.10 -43.27 -6.70
CA PHE A 742 28.22 -44.05 -7.58
C PHE A 742 27.22 -43.17 -8.33
N THR A 743 26.61 -42.21 -7.63
CA THR A 743 25.62 -41.29 -8.23
C THR A 743 26.29 -40.27 -9.15
N ALA A 744 27.45 -39.73 -8.77
CA ALA A 744 28.20 -38.79 -9.60
C ALA A 744 28.59 -39.43 -10.94
N ASP A 745 29.01 -40.69 -10.94
CA ASP A 745 29.31 -41.46 -12.15
C ASP A 745 28.08 -41.62 -13.06
N ALA A 746 26.91 -41.90 -12.49
CA ALA A 746 25.66 -41.99 -13.25
C ALA A 746 25.28 -40.64 -13.88
N ILE A 747 25.41 -39.54 -13.13
CA ILE A 747 25.17 -38.18 -13.61
C ILE A 747 26.10 -37.83 -14.76
N LEU A 748 27.41 -38.10 -14.63
CA LEU A 748 28.39 -37.83 -15.68
C LEU A 748 28.07 -38.60 -16.96
N LYS A 749 27.65 -39.86 -16.86
CA LYS A 749 27.21 -40.67 -18.00
C LYS A 749 25.96 -40.08 -18.67
N ALA A 750 24.96 -39.66 -17.89
CA ALA A 750 23.72 -39.05 -18.41
C ALA A 750 23.97 -37.71 -19.13
N ILE A 751 24.87 -36.88 -18.60
CA ILE A 751 25.26 -35.61 -19.22
C ILE A 751 26.05 -35.84 -20.51
N GLN A 752 26.93 -36.85 -20.55
CA GLN A 752 27.71 -37.18 -21.74
C GLN A 752 26.84 -37.76 -22.86
N SER A 753 25.91 -38.66 -22.56
CA SER A 753 25.01 -39.25 -23.55
C SER A 753 24.10 -38.22 -24.21
N SER A 754 23.75 -37.16 -23.49
CA SER A 754 22.91 -36.06 -23.99
C SER A 754 23.63 -35.07 -24.91
N LYS A 755 24.97 -35.18 -25.06
CA LYS A 755 25.76 -34.35 -26.00
C LYS A 755 25.95 -35.00 -27.38
N GLN A 756 25.60 -36.27 -27.53
CA GLN A 756 25.58 -37.02 -28.79
C GLN A 756 24.19 -36.93 -29.41
#